data_AF-A0A7M3X1X1-F1
#
_entry.id   AF-A0A7M3X1X1-F1
#
_cell.length_a   1.000
_cell.length_b   1.000
_cell.length_c   1.000
_cell.angle_alpha   90.00
_cell.angle_beta   90.00
_cell.angle_gamma   90.00
#
_symmetry.space_group_name_H-M   'P 1'
#
loop_
_entity.id
_entity.type
_entity.pdbx_description
1 polymer ?
#
loop_
_entity_poly.entity_id
_entity_poly.type
_entity_poly.pdbx_seq_one_letter_code
_entity_poly.pdbx_strand_id
1 'polypeptide(L)'
;MRHLHAFLVCLAVLSLSAPSAMGLLEEDASFEESHAGVDFPVGWTEFNLGGVFSPQVRMVYPAMFDGEDKDMAGNGPFSWLIFIGDSGESVDSYTLFTEELAKRGFIVVVTQPLSDETDVEETLERFTDIHAAMVQQNQSNVHVLGTVGNIDVSHWGVSGHGKGAAAAYLAFPFWNQTGLASAEQPPRGLFGLGLDLEDLDEDFEWSDVATPEFPQPNTGLFITGTVDEVAPSQETMERVDEHGGIAWQWMHLLGANHYQFQDSQSFLENDGDATMSQTAQIDLASEHVIAYLDTVLHGDHSRFREAFNRAEGPQTVSDPNAYVDEQLMAATFLPWTSQTISHNASETLNATHTFVISLNWTLRDGTTFPELPAGWDVNLTCGWTNGPWETEAIIASNGTVSCHYPMAPVAPGLQTAWLKLQVEGAPSMYTASVFRENTPIEVLSPKPVIYVPQHSSRTLNASNIAIDPDGQPVRIVEATLIGDDASHFLIEIGQDGLDMTVSHALNEEWLGECVAEVTLRSDGLTVDEATTQLSVVMTPVNDPPIKSGTVPIQEMDEDGTSVVFDLGDVVSDPEGVPLELDIAGEKNGEQGPILFSIEGERITLTPLLNAHGATVLQILASDGENPSVLVEMAVVVNPVNDPVVVNASAWTNLSMVEDTPFTLALSPLAYDVDGDPLTWTLEGNLDVLSVSLVNNSFELVPANDAFGIYQGLWLNVSDGSTTHSENLSLTIAAVGDLPFVAIESVQGMSGSTANMYWSVADVDGSVNTEASVSVDGTVVEVSHSCLSSSNGVYQCVTLLPFSPGSATSVYIELEVYDDELERSVIASKVFDPLSDNSSNNQQSESEEDDAEGALTLIVGAGGFVLVLLAGAAFVFFRSRGEDDVESSLAS
;
A
#
# COMPACT_ATOMS: atom_id res chain seq x y z
N MET A 1 -3.31 -70.82 13.48
CA MET A 1 -3.09 -69.45 13.97
C MET A 1 -3.06 -68.52 12.77
N ARG A 2 -4.09 -67.66 12.73
CA ARG A 2 -4.26 -66.39 12.00
C ARG A 2 -3.78 -66.31 10.55
N HIS A 3 -4.67 -66.67 9.63
CA HIS A 3 -5.07 -65.89 8.44
C HIS A 3 -6.09 -66.71 7.63
N LEU A 4 -7.36 -66.60 8.02
CA LEU A 4 -8.52 -66.98 7.22
C LEU A 4 -9.72 -66.38 7.98
N HIS A 5 -10.38 -65.35 7.45
CA HIS A 5 -11.73 -64.85 7.75
C HIS A 5 -11.85 -63.44 7.13
N ALA A 6 -12.24 -63.37 5.86
CA ALA A 6 -12.89 -62.22 5.22
C ALA A 6 -13.04 -62.54 3.72
N PHE A 7 -14.02 -63.36 3.35
CA PHE A 7 -14.63 -63.40 2.00
C PHE A 7 -15.75 -64.45 2.00
N LEU A 8 -16.84 -64.17 2.73
CA LEU A 8 -18.09 -64.94 2.62
C LEU A 8 -19.26 -64.24 3.34
N VAL A 9 -19.67 -63.07 2.84
CA VAL A 9 -21.01 -62.52 3.09
C VAL A 9 -21.47 -61.81 1.82
N CYS A 10 -22.16 -62.53 0.93
CA CYS A 10 -22.94 -61.90 -0.14
C CYS A 10 -24.04 -62.80 -0.74
N LEU A 11 -24.42 -63.92 -0.12
CA LEU A 11 -25.47 -64.75 -0.71
C LEU A 11 -26.20 -65.62 0.33
N ALA A 12 -26.99 -65.00 1.22
CA ALA A 12 -27.97 -65.71 2.05
C ALA A 12 -28.96 -64.77 2.78
N VAL A 13 -29.91 -64.15 2.08
CA VAL A 13 -31.27 -63.90 2.62
C VAL A 13 -32.26 -63.89 1.46
N LEU A 14 -32.86 -65.03 1.16
CA LEU A 14 -33.99 -65.16 0.24
C LEU A 14 -34.84 -66.37 0.67
N SER A 15 -35.49 -66.23 1.83
CA SER A 15 -36.70 -66.95 2.24
C SER A 15 -36.94 -66.76 3.75
N LEU A 16 -37.50 -65.62 4.13
CA LEU A 16 -38.33 -65.49 5.33
C LEU A 16 -39.57 -64.76 4.84
N SER A 17 -40.69 -65.48 4.75
CA SER A 17 -42.00 -64.89 4.62
C SER A 17 -42.24 -64.06 5.88
N ALA A 18 -41.92 -62.77 5.82
CA ALA A 18 -42.42 -61.81 6.78
C ALA A 18 -43.95 -61.84 6.72
N PRO A 19 -44.66 -61.77 7.86
CA PRO A 19 -46.04 -61.31 7.81
C PRO A 19 -46.03 -59.98 7.07
N SER A 20 -46.81 -59.88 6.00
CA SER A 20 -47.10 -58.61 5.35
C SER A 20 -47.59 -57.66 6.44
N ALA A 21 -46.77 -56.67 6.80
CA ALA A 21 -47.19 -55.55 7.63
C ALA A 21 -48.46 -54.99 6.96
N MET A 22 -49.59 -55.12 7.64
CA MET A 22 -50.84 -54.53 7.17
C MET A 22 -50.75 -53.07 7.56
N GLY A 23 -50.56 -52.18 6.57
CA GLY A 23 -50.58 -50.75 6.82
C GLY A 23 -51.97 -50.30 7.30
N LEU A 24 -52.02 -49.18 8.01
CA LEU A 24 -53.27 -48.53 8.41
C LEU A 24 -54.22 -48.30 7.22
N LEU A 25 -55.53 -48.32 7.49
CA LEU A 25 -56.54 -47.94 6.51
C LEU A 25 -56.40 -46.47 6.11
N GLU A 26 -56.58 -46.21 4.82
CA GLU A 26 -56.73 -44.85 4.31
C GLU A 26 -57.96 -44.18 4.96
N GLU A 27 -57.86 -42.88 5.17
CA GLU A 27 -58.92 -42.08 5.75
C GLU A 27 -60.23 -42.20 4.99
N ASP A 28 -61.31 -42.46 5.74
CA ASP A 28 -62.64 -42.30 5.21
C ASP A 28 -62.89 -40.80 5.02
N ALA A 29 -63.17 -40.38 3.79
CA ALA A 29 -63.44 -38.98 3.48
C ALA A 29 -64.90 -38.58 3.72
N SER A 30 -65.75 -39.51 4.18
CA SER A 30 -67.17 -39.30 4.45
C SER A 30 -67.42 -38.71 5.84
N PHE A 31 -66.97 -37.47 6.05
CA PHE A 31 -67.17 -36.76 7.32
C PHE A 31 -68.62 -36.30 7.53
N GLU A 32 -69.03 -36.28 8.79
CA GLU A 32 -70.26 -35.61 9.23
C GLU A 32 -70.00 -34.12 9.55
N GLU A 33 -71.04 -33.29 9.47
CA GLU A 33 -70.90 -31.86 9.79
C GLU A 33 -70.73 -31.64 11.31
N SER A 34 -69.84 -30.72 11.67
CA SER A 34 -69.66 -30.25 13.05
C SER A 34 -70.95 -29.62 13.63
N HIS A 35 -71.18 -29.82 14.92
CA HIS A 35 -72.37 -29.28 15.58
C HIS A 35 -72.17 -27.82 15.99
N ALA A 36 -72.71 -26.90 15.18
CA ALA A 36 -72.73 -25.46 15.47
C ALA A 36 -74.04 -24.98 16.16
N GLY A 37 -74.91 -25.90 16.58
CA GLY A 37 -76.23 -25.61 17.14
C GLY A 37 -76.24 -25.24 18.62
N VAL A 38 -77.44 -25.22 19.21
CA VAL A 38 -77.60 -25.15 20.68
C VAL A 38 -77.13 -26.45 21.32
N ASP A 39 -76.65 -26.37 22.55
CA ASP A 39 -76.16 -27.52 23.31
C ASP A 39 -77.20 -28.65 23.37
N PHE A 40 -76.73 -29.88 23.18
CA PHE A 40 -77.56 -31.05 23.44
C PHE A 40 -77.77 -31.24 24.94
N PRO A 41 -78.95 -31.73 25.36
CA PRO A 41 -79.09 -32.40 26.65
C PRO A 41 -78.08 -33.55 26.75
N VAL A 42 -77.55 -33.81 27.94
CA VAL A 42 -76.49 -34.81 28.14
C VAL A 42 -77.05 -36.07 28.81
N GLY A 43 -76.89 -37.20 28.12
CA GLY A 43 -77.18 -38.52 28.65
C GLY A 43 -75.91 -39.22 29.11
N TRP A 44 -76.03 -40.11 30.10
CA TRP A 44 -74.94 -41.01 30.46
C TRP A 44 -75.46 -42.42 30.79
N THR A 45 -74.60 -43.42 30.68
CA THR A 45 -74.88 -44.81 31.09
C THR A 45 -73.58 -45.49 31.51
N GLU A 46 -73.67 -46.54 32.31
CA GLU A 46 -72.53 -47.36 32.69
C GLU A 46 -72.73 -48.82 32.28
N PHE A 47 -71.69 -49.43 31.72
CA PHE A 47 -71.74 -50.84 31.33
C PHE A 47 -70.38 -51.51 31.43
N ASN A 48 -70.39 -52.85 31.45
CA ASN A 48 -69.16 -53.65 31.47
C ASN A 48 -68.79 -54.06 30.05
N LEU A 49 -67.51 -53.96 29.68
CA LEU A 49 -67.00 -54.30 28.34
C LEU A 49 -67.02 -55.80 27.98
N GLY A 50 -67.59 -56.65 28.84
CA GLY A 50 -67.78 -58.10 28.59
C GLY A 50 -66.53 -58.94 28.89
N GLY A 51 -66.66 -59.90 29.82
CA GLY A 51 -65.55 -60.71 30.36
C GLY A 51 -65.61 -60.79 31.89
N VAL A 52 -64.90 -61.73 32.53
CA VAL A 52 -64.99 -61.95 34.00
C VAL A 52 -64.17 -60.91 34.79
N PHE A 53 -63.30 -60.16 34.12
CA PHE A 53 -62.41 -59.14 34.69
C PHE A 53 -62.49 -57.79 33.96
N SER A 54 -63.50 -57.60 33.10
CA SER A 54 -63.59 -56.38 32.27
C SER A 54 -64.07 -55.20 33.12
N PRO A 55 -63.39 -54.04 33.06
CA PRO A 55 -63.78 -52.87 33.83
C PRO A 55 -65.12 -52.31 33.36
N GLN A 56 -65.77 -51.63 34.29
CA GLN A 56 -66.94 -50.81 34.01
C GLN A 56 -66.49 -49.52 33.34
N VAL A 57 -67.17 -49.14 32.26
CA VAL A 57 -66.98 -47.86 31.57
C VAL A 57 -68.23 -47.00 31.68
N ARG A 58 -68.05 -45.69 31.61
CA ARG A 58 -69.15 -44.72 31.51
C ARG A 58 -69.17 -44.14 30.10
N MET A 59 -70.32 -44.18 29.45
CA MET A 59 -70.52 -43.50 28.18
C MET A 59 -71.37 -42.25 28.42
N VAL A 60 -70.82 -41.08 28.09
CA VAL A 60 -71.48 -39.77 28.13
C VAL A 60 -71.77 -39.35 26.68
N TYR A 61 -72.99 -38.92 26.37
CA TYR A 61 -73.43 -38.75 24.98
C TYR A 61 -74.51 -37.68 24.79
N PRO A 62 -74.67 -37.16 23.57
CA PRO A 62 -75.78 -36.27 23.21
C PRO A 62 -77.11 -37.01 23.32
N ALA A 63 -78.05 -36.51 24.12
CA ALA A 63 -79.32 -37.16 24.42
C ALA A 63 -80.53 -36.27 24.10
N MET A 64 -81.71 -36.88 24.04
CA MET A 64 -82.97 -36.13 23.91
C MET A 64 -83.35 -35.38 25.20
N PHE A 65 -82.90 -35.87 26.35
CA PHE A 65 -83.14 -35.30 27.68
C PHE A 65 -81.95 -35.59 28.58
N ASP A 66 -81.74 -34.74 29.59
CA ASP A 66 -80.65 -34.96 30.54
C ASP A 66 -80.87 -36.19 31.44
N GLY A 67 -79.78 -36.90 31.74
CA GLY A 67 -79.69 -37.89 32.81
C GLY A 67 -79.34 -39.31 32.38
N GLU A 68 -79.40 -40.22 33.34
CA GLU A 68 -79.04 -41.64 33.17
C GLU A 68 -80.01 -42.37 32.22
N ASP A 69 -79.43 -43.19 31.35
CA ASP A 69 -80.11 -44.09 30.39
C ASP A 69 -81.19 -43.40 29.54
N LYS A 70 -80.91 -42.17 29.09
CA LYS A 70 -81.79 -41.43 28.18
C LYS A 70 -81.52 -41.82 26.73
N ASP A 71 -82.55 -41.72 25.90
CA ASP A 71 -82.42 -41.98 24.47
C ASP A 71 -81.42 -40.98 23.84
N MET A 72 -80.51 -41.48 23.00
CA MET A 72 -79.56 -40.68 22.24
C MET A 72 -80.28 -39.71 21.29
N ALA A 73 -79.69 -38.55 21.05
CA ALA A 73 -80.18 -37.61 20.05
C ALA A 73 -80.22 -38.24 18.66
N GLY A 74 -81.29 -38.01 17.90
CA GLY A 74 -81.56 -38.71 16.64
C GLY A 74 -80.97 -38.08 15.38
N ASN A 75 -80.06 -37.11 15.53
CA ASN A 75 -79.45 -36.32 14.45
C ASN A 75 -77.93 -36.51 14.38
N GLY A 76 -77.44 -37.69 14.78
CA GLY A 76 -76.09 -38.14 14.47
C GLY A 76 -75.96 -38.60 13.00
N PRO A 77 -74.89 -39.33 12.64
CA PRO A 77 -73.96 -39.97 13.57
C PRO A 77 -73.01 -39.02 14.29
N PHE A 78 -72.69 -39.35 15.55
CA PHE A 78 -71.79 -38.58 16.41
C PHE A 78 -70.42 -39.25 16.48
N SER A 79 -69.35 -38.48 16.24
CA SER A 79 -67.98 -38.92 16.51
C SER A 79 -67.77 -39.15 18.01
N TRP A 80 -66.81 -40.01 18.33
CA TRP A 80 -66.63 -40.46 19.71
C TRP A 80 -65.16 -40.60 20.09
N LEU A 81 -64.90 -40.62 21.37
CA LEU A 81 -63.56 -40.78 21.90
C LEU A 81 -63.50 -41.66 23.15
N ILE A 82 -62.36 -42.30 23.34
CA ILE A 82 -62.00 -42.99 24.58
C ILE A 82 -61.29 -41.98 25.48
N PHE A 83 -61.71 -41.86 26.74
CA PHE A 83 -61.06 -41.03 27.74
C PHE A 83 -60.56 -41.91 28.90
N ILE A 84 -59.23 -42.03 29.02
CA ILE A 84 -58.59 -42.83 30.06
C ILE A 84 -58.39 -41.98 31.31
N GLY A 85 -59.00 -42.39 32.43
CA GLY A 85 -58.78 -41.73 33.72
C GLY A 85 -57.41 -42.00 34.31
N ASP A 86 -56.97 -41.13 35.21
CA ASP A 86 -55.69 -41.19 35.90
C ASP A 86 -55.71 -42.11 37.12
N SER A 87 -54.55 -42.70 37.42
CA SER A 87 -54.37 -43.64 38.52
C SER A 87 -54.82 -43.04 39.87
N GLY A 88 -55.69 -43.75 40.58
CA GLY A 88 -56.25 -43.28 41.85
C GLY A 88 -57.51 -42.42 41.74
N GLU A 89 -57.97 -42.11 40.52
CA GLU A 89 -59.18 -41.34 40.29
C GLU A 89 -60.37 -42.22 39.86
N SER A 90 -61.57 -41.72 40.13
CA SER A 90 -62.81 -42.40 39.74
C SER A 90 -63.35 -41.84 38.43
N VAL A 91 -64.12 -42.65 37.71
CA VAL A 91 -64.80 -42.22 36.48
C VAL A 91 -65.74 -41.02 36.71
N ASP A 92 -66.27 -40.85 37.93
CA ASP A 92 -67.07 -39.69 38.31
C ASP A 92 -66.31 -38.36 38.20
N SER A 93 -64.99 -38.38 38.41
CA SER A 93 -64.15 -37.19 38.45
C SER A 93 -64.17 -36.39 37.14
N TYR A 94 -64.44 -37.03 36.00
CA TYR A 94 -64.36 -36.38 34.68
C TYR A 94 -65.72 -35.98 34.09
N THR A 95 -66.80 -36.09 34.89
CA THR A 95 -68.16 -35.84 34.40
C THR A 95 -68.30 -34.40 33.86
N LEU A 96 -67.81 -33.39 34.60
CA LEU A 96 -67.92 -31.99 34.18
C LEU A 96 -67.29 -31.72 32.80
N PHE A 97 -66.07 -32.21 32.57
CA PHE A 97 -65.38 -32.00 31.30
C PHE A 97 -66.04 -32.77 30.14
N THR A 98 -66.38 -34.04 30.38
CA THR A 98 -66.98 -34.89 29.34
C THR A 98 -68.41 -34.47 28.97
N GLU A 99 -69.15 -33.85 29.89
CA GLU A 99 -70.44 -33.22 29.59
C GLU A 99 -70.30 -32.05 28.60
N GLU A 100 -69.26 -31.21 28.70
CA GLU A 100 -69.05 -30.11 27.74
C GLU A 100 -68.81 -30.62 26.31
N LEU A 101 -68.09 -31.74 26.16
CA LEU A 101 -67.91 -32.40 24.86
C LEU A 101 -69.23 -32.98 24.33
N ALA A 102 -70.03 -33.61 25.21
CA ALA A 102 -71.33 -34.17 24.83
C ALA A 102 -72.35 -33.11 24.41
N LYS A 103 -72.35 -31.94 25.06
CA LYS A 103 -73.16 -30.77 24.63
C LYS A 103 -72.86 -30.35 23.19
N ARG A 104 -71.62 -30.58 22.73
CA ARG A 104 -71.15 -30.29 21.38
C ARG A 104 -71.20 -31.46 20.39
N GLY A 105 -71.88 -32.55 20.74
CA GLY A 105 -72.15 -33.63 19.79
C GLY A 105 -71.09 -34.74 19.78
N PHE A 106 -70.23 -34.83 20.80
CA PHE A 106 -69.27 -35.94 20.92
C PHE A 106 -69.75 -36.99 21.92
N ILE A 107 -69.52 -38.27 21.63
CA ILE A 107 -69.70 -39.34 22.61
C ILE A 107 -68.37 -39.60 23.30
N VAL A 108 -68.34 -39.65 24.63
CA VAL A 108 -67.13 -39.91 25.40
C VAL A 108 -67.30 -41.20 26.21
N VAL A 109 -66.42 -42.17 25.97
CA VAL A 109 -66.34 -43.41 26.76
C VAL A 109 -65.21 -43.27 27.77
N VAL A 110 -65.57 -43.00 29.01
CA VAL A 110 -64.63 -42.83 30.13
C VAL A 110 -64.30 -44.18 30.74
N THR A 111 -63.02 -44.50 30.83
CA THR A 111 -62.52 -45.77 31.39
C THR A 111 -61.95 -45.57 32.78
N GLN A 112 -61.89 -46.66 33.54
CA GLN A 112 -61.03 -46.71 34.71
C GLN A 112 -59.55 -46.61 34.29
N PRO A 113 -58.66 -46.20 35.22
CA PRO A 113 -57.22 -46.22 34.98
C PRO A 113 -56.73 -47.62 34.62
N LEU A 114 -55.65 -47.69 33.85
CA LEU A 114 -55.02 -48.95 33.48
C LEU A 114 -54.25 -49.53 34.66
N SER A 115 -53.84 -50.79 34.55
CA SER A 115 -52.99 -51.39 35.59
C SER A 115 -51.53 -50.92 35.48
N ASP A 116 -51.08 -50.64 34.26
CA ASP A 116 -49.82 -50.01 33.90
C ASP A 116 -50.05 -49.12 32.66
N GLU A 117 -49.95 -47.80 32.82
CA GLU A 117 -50.17 -46.84 31.74
C GLU A 117 -49.05 -46.81 30.69
N THR A 118 -47.92 -47.48 30.96
CA THR A 118 -46.84 -47.68 29.99
C THR A 118 -47.01 -48.97 29.18
N ASP A 119 -47.93 -49.86 29.58
CA ASP A 119 -48.24 -51.08 28.84
C ASP A 119 -49.14 -50.78 27.63
N VAL A 120 -48.49 -50.62 26.47
CA VAL A 120 -49.15 -50.37 25.18
C VAL A 120 -50.05 -51.55 24.78
N GLU A 121 -49.71 -52.80 25.12
CA GLU A 121 -50.53 -53.97 24.76
C GLU A 121 -51.85 -53.95 25.55
N GLU A 122 -51.80 -53.69 26.87
CA GLU A 122 -53.00 -53.50 27.70
C GLU A 122 -53.89 -52.37 27.18
N THR A 123 -53.27 -51.24 26.81
CA THR A 123 -53.97 -50.07 26.29
C THR A 123 -54.67 -50.36 24.96
N LEU A 124 -53.98 -51.04 24.04
CA LEU A 124 -54.56 -51.42 22.74
C LEU A 124 -55.70 -52.44 22.90
N GLU A 125 -55.59 -53.41 23.81
CA GLU A 125 -56.69 -54.31 24.13
C GLU A 125 -57.92 -53.51 24.59
N ARG A 126 -57.75 -52.54 25.50
CA ARG A 126 -58.82 -51.64 25.94
C ARG A 126 -59.46 -50.87 24.78
N PHE A 127 -58.66 -50.35 23.84
CA PHE A 127 -59.17 -49.66 22.66
C PHE A 127 -60.02 -50.57 21.80
N THR A 128 -59.56 -51.79 21.51
CA THR A 128 -60.30 -52.74 20.67
C THR A 128 -61.60 -53.22 21.32
N ASP A 129 -61.61 -53.45 22.64
CA ASP A 129 -62.82 -53.82 23.39
C ASP A 129 -63.89 -52.72 23.32
N ILE A 130 -63.50 -51.47 23.53
CA ILE A 130 -64.41 -50.32 23.49
C ILE A 130 -64.90 -50.10 22.05
N HIS A 131 -64.00 -50.17 21.07
CA HIS A 131 -64.38 -50.05 19.65
C HIS A 131 -65.41 -51.11 19.26
N ALA A 132 -65.21 -52.37 19.66
CA ALA A 132 -66.17 -53.44 19.43
C ALA A 132 -67.53 -53.17 20.11
N ALA A 133 -67.52 -52.64 21.34
CA ALA A 133 -68.74 -52.24 22.04
C ALA A 133 -69.48 -51.11 21.32
N MET A 134 -68.76 -50.11 20.81
CA MET A 134 -69.33 -48.97 20.06
C MET A 134 -69.92 -49.42 18.72
N VAL A 135 -69.22 -50.29 17.98
CA VAL A 135 -69.76 -50.91 16.74
C VAL A 135 -71.02 -51.72 17.03
N GLN A 136 -71.02 -52.53 18.10
CA GLN A 136 -72.20 -53.30 18.49
C GLN A 136 -73.37 -52.36 18.90
N GLN A 137 -73.07 -51.30 19.64
CA GLN A 137 -74.02 -50.30 20.08
C GLN A 137 -74.69 -49.60 18.88
N ASN A 138 -73.91 -49.25 17.85
CA ASN A 138 -74.38 -48.66 16.60
C ASN A 138 -75.25 -49.61 15.77
N GLN A 139 -75.21 -50.92 16.03
CA GLN A 139 -75.99 -51.92 15.29
C GLN A 139 -77.24 -52.41 16.03
N SER A 140 -77.27 -52.30 17.37
CA SER A 140 -78.26 -53.05 18.16
C SER A 140 -78.85 -52.35 19.39
N ASN A 141 -78.48 -51.11 19.72
CA ASN A 141 -78.98 -50.37 20.90
C ASN A 141 -78.78 -51.15 22.23
N VAL A 142 -77.66 -51.85 22.40
CA VAL A 142 -77.47 -52.81 23.51
C VAL A 142 -77.46 -52.14 24.88
N HIS A 143 -76.87 -50.95 24.98
CA HIS A 143 -76.71 -50.18 26.22
C HIS A 143 -77.63 -48.96 26.25
N VAL A 144 -77.59 -48.12 25.21
CA VAL A 144 -78.42 -46.92 25.04
C VAL A 144 -79.43 -47.09 23.92
N LEU A 145 -80.64 -46.56 24.09
CA LEU A 145 -81.66 -46.56 23.04
C LEU A 145 -81.44 -45.41 22.04
N GLY A 146 -81.73 -45.66 20.77
CA GLY A 146 -81.64 -44.64 19.71
C GLY A 146 -80.24 -44.47 19.12
N THR A 147 -79.31 -45.39 19.36
CA THR A 147 -77.93 -45.32 18.85
C THR A 147 -77.75 -45.94 17.47
N VAL A 148 -78.73 -46.70 16.95
CA VAL A 148 -78.57 -47.37 15.65
C VAL A 148 -78.42 -46.37 14.51
N GLY A 149 -77.23 -46.36 13.89
CA GLY A 149 -76.85 -45.42 12.84
C GLY A 149 -76.48 -44.03 13.33
N ASN A 150 -76.43 -43.80 14.65
CA ASN A 150 -76.13 -42.50 15.27
C ASN A 150 -74.72 -42.44 15.89
N ILE A 151 -73.89 -43.45 15.70
CA ILE A 151 -72.47 -43.44 16.12
C ILE A 151 -71.61 -43.47 14.87
N ASP A 152 -70.68 -42.52 14.76
CA ASP A 152 -69.68 -42.51 13.70
C ASP A 152 -68.54 -43.46 14.10
N VAL A 153 -68.49 -44.62 13.46
CA VAL A 153 -67.46 -45.63 13.72
C VAL A 153 -66.20 -45.43 12.87
N SER A 154 -66.24 -44.52 11.88
CA SER A 154 -65.11 -44.23 11.00
C SER A 154 -64.20 -43.14 11.58
N HIS A 155 -64.78 -42.17 12.30
CA HIS A 155 -64.03 -41.04 12.86
C HIS A 155 -64.15 -41.01 14.38
N TRP A 156 -63.10 -41.48 15.04
CA TRP A 156 -63.03 -41.54 16.51
C TRP A 156 -61.61 -41.20 17.01
N GLY A 157 -61.49 -40.93 18.30
CA GLY A 157 -60.22 -40.52 18.93
C GLY A 157 -59.95 -41.17 20.28
N VAL A 158 -58.77 -40.89 20.81
CA VAL A 158 -58.29 -41.33 22.12
C VAL A 158 -57.82 -40.13 22.93
N SER A 159 -57.96 -40.23 24.24
CA SER A 159 -57.63 -39.15 25.15
C SER A 159 -57.45 -39.66 26.56
N GLY A 160 -56.96 -38.80 27.45
CA GLY A 160 -56.93 -39.10 28.87
C GLY A 160 -56.50 -37.91 29.72
N HIS A 161 -56.38 -38.19 31.00
CA HIS A 161 -55.87 -37.27 32.01
C HIS A 161 -54.64 -37.88 32.73
N GLY A 162 -53.65 -37.08 33.10
CA GLY A 162 -52.50 -37.57 33.87
C GLY A 162 -51.78 -38.72 33.17
N LYS A 163 -51.62 -39.85 33.87
CA LYS A 163 -51.03 -41.08 33.32
C LYS A 163 -51.94 -41.74 32.29
N GLY A 164 -53.25 -41.56 32.39
CA GLY A 164 -54.19 -41.98 31.35
C GLY A 164 -53.96 -41.27 30.01
N ALA A 165 -53.54 -40.00 30.04
CA ALA A 165 -53.12 -39.30 28.83
C ALA A 165 -51.84 -39.90 28.22
N ALA A 166 -50.91 -40.37 29.07
CA ALA A 166 -49.70 -41.05 28.63
C ALA A 166 -50.00 -42.38 27.96
N ALA A 167 -50.89 -43.20 28.52
CA ALA A 167 -51.35 -44.42 27.88
C ALA A 167 -51.95 -44.13 26.48
N ALA A 168 -52.80 -43.11 26.37
CA ALA A 168 -53.39 -42.73 25.09
C ALA A 168 -52.33 -42.27 24.07
N TYR A 169 -51.36 -41.46 24.50
CA TYR A 169 -50.24 -41.00 23.68
C TYR A 169 -49.35 -42.16 23.19
N LEU A 170 -48.97 -43.07 24.09
CA LEU A 170 -48.09 -44.19 23.80
C LEU A 170 -48.74 -45.23 22.87
N ALA A 171 -50.05 -45.47 23.00
CA ALA A 171 -50.76 -46.45 22.19
C ALA A 171 -51.23 -45.92 20.82
N PHE A 172 -51.37 -44.60 20.65
CA PHE A 172 -51.85 -43.97 19.43
C PHE A 172 -51.18 -44.45 18.12
N PRO A 173 -49.84 -44.61 18.03
CA PRO A 173 -49.18 -45.06 16.79
C PRO A 173 -49.20 -46.57 16.55
N PHE A 174 -49.84 -47.37 17.41
CA PHE A 174 -49.76 -48.82 17.36
C PHE A 174 -51.09 -49.50 17.03
N TRP A 175 -52.07 -48.76 16.49
CA TRP A 175 -53.32 -49.37 16.01
C TRP A 175 -53.08 -50.48 14.99
N ASN A 176 -52.04 -50.37 14.17
CA ASN A 176 -51.63 -51.39 13.20
C ASN A 176 -51.27 -52.75 13.83
N GLN A 177 -50.95 -52.79 15.13
CA GLN A 177 -50.67 -54.01 15.87
C GLN A 177 -51.95 -54.75 16.31
N THR A 178 -53.12 -54.10 16.22
CA THR A 178 -54.39 -54.68 16.65
C THR A 178 -54.94 -55.66 15.61
N GLY A 179 -55.77 -56.61 16.07
CA GLY A 179 -56.52 -57.50 15.18
C GLY A 179 -57.58 -56.80 14.31
N LEU A 180 -57.87 -55.52 14.58
CA LEU A 180 -58.88 -54.72 13.88
C LEU A 180 -58.31 -53.83 12.77
N ALA A 181 -56.98 -53.61 12.73
CA ALA A 181 -56.32 -52.65 11.86
C ALA A 181 -56.66 -52.75 10.36
N SER A 182 -57.01 -53.94 9.88
CA SER A 182 -57.33 -54.20 8.46
C SER A 182 -58.80 -54.01 8.09
N ALA A 183 -59.68 -53.83 9.08
CA ALA A 183 -61.12 -53.78 8.91
C ALA A 183 -61.76 -52.52 9.49
N GLU A 184 -61.14 -51.92 10.51
CA GLU A 184 -61.66 -50.77 11.24
C GLU A 184 -60.67 -49.60 11.22
N GLN A 185 -61.20 -48.38 11.16
CA GLN A 185 -60.42 -47.14 11.10
C GLN A 185 -59.61 -46.94 12.41
N PRO A 186 -58.34 -46.46 12.33
CA PRO A 186 -57.57 -46.10 13.52
C PRO A 186 -58.16 -44.88 14.24
N PRO A 187 -57.77 -44.63 15.50
CA PRO A 187 -58.07 -43.35 16.15
C PRO A 187 -57.36 -42.21 15.39
N ARG A 188 -58.08 -41.10 15.14
CA ARG A 188 -57.59 -39.95 14.36
C ARG A 188 -57.46 -38.67 15.18
N GLY A 189 -57.96 -38.67 16.40
CA GLY A 189 -57.75 -37.60 17.37
C GLY A 189 -57.00 -38.12 18.58
N LEU A 190 -56.02 -37.34 19.04
CA LEU A 190 -55.33 -37.55 20.32
C LEU A 190 -55.40 -36.24 21.12
N PHE A 191 -55.90 -36.27 22.36
CA PHE A 191 -55.68 -35.15 23.27
C PHE A 191 -55.40 -35.61 24.70
N GLY A 192 -54.61 -34.84 25.44
CA GLY A 192 -54.27 -35.14 26.84
C GLY A 192 -54.46 -33.93 27.74
N LEU A 193 -55.03 -34.16 28.92
CA LEU A 193 -55.13 -33.16 29.98
C LEU A 193 -54.10 -33.47 31.06
N GLY A 194 -53.16 -32.57 31.30
CA GLY A 194 -52.09 -32.77 32.29
C GLY A 194 -51.22 -34.00 32.00
N LEU A 195 -50.71 -34.14 30.76
CA LEU A 195 -49.91 -35.32 30.36
C LEU A 195 -48.76 -35.57 31.35
N ASP A 196 -48.77 -36.75 31.98
CA ASP A 196 -47.77 -37.19 32.95
C ASP A 196 -46.99 -38.40 32.41
N LEU A 197 -45.68 -38.22 32.20
CA LEU A 197 -44.77 -39.25 31.69
C LEU A 197 -43.80 -39.76 32.78
N GLU A 198 -44.01 -39.47 34.07
CA GLU A 198 -43.05 -39.80 35.16
C GLU A 198 -42.64 -41.28 35.17
N ASP A 199 -43.58 -42.19 34.88
CA ASP A 199 -43.35 -43.64 34.90
C ASP A 199 -42.74 -44.20 33.59
N LEU A 200 -42.69 -43.40 32.52
CA LEU A 200 -42.06 -43.80 31.26
C LEU A 200 -40.54 -43.72 31.39
N ASP A 201 -39.81 -44.70 30.86
CA ASP A 201 -38.34 -44.69 30.84
C ASP A 201 -37.80 -43.44 30.11
N GLU A 202 -36.72 -42.84 30.61
CA GLU A 202 -36.08 -41.67 30.00
C GLU A 202 -35.46 -42.03 28.64
N ASP A 203 -35.01 -43.28 28.47
CA ASP A 203 -34.38 -43.78 27.23
C ASP A 203 -35.39 -44.45 26.28
N PHE A 204 -36.70 -44.21 26.43
CA PHE A 204 -37.74 -44.86 25.61
C PHE A 204 -37.61 -44.50 24.12
N GLU A 205 -37.63 -45.52 23.26
CA GLU A 205 -37.82 -45.34 21.82
C GLU A 205 -39.08 -46.08 21.35
N TRP A 206 -39.83 -45.51 20.40
CA TRP A 206 -41.02 -46.17 19.83
C TRP A 206 -40.74 -47.62 19.36
N SER A 207 -39.54 -47.88 18.86
CA SER A 207 -39.09 -49.20 18.41
C SER A 207 -38.96 -50.25 19.52
N ASP A 208 -38.94 -49.86 20.79
CA ASP A 208 -38.96 -50.79 21.92
C ASP A 208 -40.29 -51.53 22.03
N VAL A 209 -41.37 -50.92 21.54
CA VAL A 209 -42.70 -51.53 21.44
C VAL A 209 -42.86 -52.25 20.10
N ALA A 210 -42.84 -51.50 18.99
CA ALA A 210 -42.96 -51.99 17.61
C ALA A 210 -42.56 -50.89 16.61
N THR A 211 -42.63 -51.15 15.30
CA THR A 211 -42.52 -50.06 14.32
C THR A 211 -43.77 -49.17 14.39
N PRO A 212 -43.67 -47.89 14.78
CA PRO A 212 -44.83 -47.01 14.91
C PRO A 212 -45.41 -46.68 13.52
N GLU A 213 -46.74 -46.70 13.42
CA GLU A 213 -47.48 -46.17 12.28
C GLU A 213 -48.49 -45.13 12.77
N PHE A 214 -48.19 -43.85 12.52
CA PHE A 214 -49.02 -42.75 12.99
C PHE A 214 -50.30 -42.59 12.13
N PRO A 215 -51.50 -42.60 12.73
CA PRO A 215 -52.74 -42.25 12.04
C PRO A 215 -52.69 -40.84 11.45
N GLN A 216 -53.46 -40.60 10.38
CA GLN A 216 -53.57 -39.28 9.75
C GLN A 216 -54.92 -38.62 10.10
N PRO A 217 -55.00 -37.31 10.42
CA PRO A 217 -53.88 -36.40 10.61
C PRO A 217 -53.11 -36.78 11.88
N ASN A 218 -51.80 -36.90 11.76
CA ASN A 218 -50.92 -37.23 12.87
C ASN A 218 -50.76 -35.99 13.75
N THR A 219 -51.60 -35.84 14.77
CA THR A 219 -51.55 -34.69 15.67
C THR A 219 -52.05 -35.04 17.07
N GLY A 220 -51.50 -34.38 18.09
CA GLY A 220 -51.96 -34.41 19.47
C GLY A 220 -52.16 -33.01 20.04
N LEU A 221 -53.22 -32.80 20.80
CA LEU A 221 -53.44 -31.58 21.59
C LEU A 221 -53.24 -31.87 23.08
N PHE A 222 -52.31 -31.18 23.72
CA PHE A 222 -52.02 -31.37 25.13
C PHE A 222 -52.28 -30.06 25.89
N ILE A 223 -53.05 -30.13 26.97
CA ILE A 223 -53.42 -28.97 27.77
C ILE A 223 -52.99 -29.22 29.21
N THR A 224 -52.30 -28.25 29.79
CA THR A 224 -51.91 -28.26 31.21
C THR A 224 -51.91 -26.84 31.78
N GLY A 225 -51.76 -26.70 33.09
CA GLY A 225 -51.78 -25.42 33.80
C GLY A 225 -50.38 -24.81 34.00
N THR A 226 -50.26 -23.48 34.02
CA THR A 226 -48.95 -22.83 34.26
C THR A 226 -48.44 -22.90 35.69
N VAL A 227 -49.30 -23.21 36.67
CA VAL A 227 -48.89 -23.36 38.07
C VAL A 227 -48.72 -24.81 38.48
N ASP A 228 -48.75 -25.74 37.52
CA ASP A 228 -48.64 -27.18 37.75
C ASP A 228 -47.22 -27.59 38.18
N GLU A 229 -47.10 -28.18 39.36
CA GLU A 229 -45.86 -28.77 39.89
C GLU A 229 -45.81 -30.30 39.73
N VAL A 230 -46.91 -30.97 39.36
CA VAL A 230 -47.03 -32.43 39.29
C VAL A 230 -46.75 -32.96 37.90
N ALA A 231 -47.25 -32.31 36.84
CA ALA A 231 -46.91 -32.64 35.46
C ALA A 231 -46.26 -31.42 34.78
N PRO A 232 -44.98 -31.12 35.05
CA PRO A 232 -44.31 -29.93 34.55
C PRO A 232 -44.32 -29.92 33.02
N SER A 233 -45.12 -29.02 32.49
CA SER A 233 -45.46 -28.98 31.07
C SER A 233 -44.28 -28.92 30.12
N GLN A 234 -43.20 -28.24 30.54
CA GLN A 234 -42.00 -28.08 29.72
C GLN A 234 -41.19 -29.38 29.65
N GLU A 235 -41.06 -30.10 30.76
CA GLU A 235 -40.33 -31.38 30.82
C GLU A 235 -41.05 -32.45 30.00
N THR A 236 -42.37 -32.56 30.14
CA THR A 236 -43.17 -33.50 29.35
C THR A 236 -43.11 -33.16 27.86
N MET A 237 -43.19 -31.88 27.49
CA MET A 237 -43.09 -31.44 26.09
C MET A 237 -41.72 -31.75 25.48
N GLU A 238 -40.63 -31.49 26.20
CA GLU A 238 -39.27 -31.82 25.76
C GLU A 238 -39.14 -33.34 25.50
N ARG A 239 -39.68 -34.19 26.38
CA ARG A 239 -39.69 -35.65 26.18
C ARG A 239 -40.50 -36.08 24.94
N VAL A 240 -41.67 -35.47 24.70
CA VAL A 240 -42.47 -35.75 23.49
C VAL A 240 -41.74 -35.32 22.22
N ASP A 241 -41.06 -34.18 22.23
CA ASP A 241 -40.25 -33.71 21.10
C ASP A 241 -39.04 -34.62 20.84
N GLU A 242 -38.38 -35.10 21.90
CA GLU A 242 -37.25 -36.04 21.83
C GLU A 242 -37.64 -37.40 21.24
N HIS A 243 -38.76 -37.99 21.69
CA HIS A 243 -39.30 -39.22 21.09
C HIS A 243 -39.69 -39.03 19.62
N GLY A 244 -40.16 -37.83 19.28
CA GLY A 244 -40.56 -37.44 17.92
C GLY A 244 -41.71 -38.29 17.35
N GLY A 245 -41.95 -38.15 16.05
CA GLY A 245 -42.93 -38.95 15.32
C GLY A 245 -44.37 -38.44 15.37
N ILE A 246 -44.82 -37.88 16.50
CA ILE A 246 -46.15 -37.24 16.63
C ILE A 246 -46.04 -35.73 16.46
N ALA A 247 -46.95 -35.11 15.71
CA ALA A 247 -47.07 -33.67 15.69
C ALA A 247 -47.91 -33.21 16.89
N TRP A 248 -47.54 -32.12 17.56
CA TRP A 248 -48.20 -31.75 18.80
C TRP A 248 -48.42 -30.25 18.94
N GLN A 249 -49.44 -29.88 19.69
CA GLN A 249 -49.63 -28.55 20.24
C GLN A 249 -49.81 -28.65 21.75
N TRP A 250 -49.11 -27.80 22.47
CA TRP A 250 -49.19 -27.66 23.91
C TRP A 250 -49.85 -26.34 24.28
N MET A 251 -50.81 -26.39 25.19
CA MET A 251 -51.45 -25.21 25.77
C MET A 251 -51.20 -25.18 27.27
N HIS A 252 -50.63 -24.07 27.73
CA HIS A 252 -50.33 -23.82 29.13
C HIS A 252 -51.28 -22.74 29.66
N LEU A 253 -52.40 -23.17 30.24
CA LEU A 253 -53.46 -22.28 30.69
C LEU A 253 -52.98 -21.40 31.85
N LEU A 254 -53.11 -20.07 31.70
CA LEU A 254 -52.60 -19.10 32.66
C LEU A 254 -53.35 -19.17 33.99
N GLY A 255 -52.64 -19.55 35.05
CA GLY A 255 -53.20 -19.62 36.41
C GLY A 255 -54.01 -20.88 36.72
N ALA A 256 -54.05 -21.84 35.80
CA ALA A 256 -54.59 -23.19 35.98
C ALA A 256 -53.56 -24.17 36.58
N ASN A 257 -54.02 -25.27 37.16
CA ASN A 257 -53.20 -26.41 37.60
C ASN A 257 -53.75 -27.75 37.04
N HIS A 258 -53.10 -28.87 37.40
CA HIS A 258 -53.44 -30.21 36.90
C HIS A 258 -54.82 -30.69 37.38
N TYR A 259 -55.06 -30.66 38.70
CA TYR A 259 -56.25 -31.27 39.31
C TYR A 259 -57.56 -30.52 39.03
N GLN A 260 -57.53 -29.34 38.42
CA GLN A 260 -58.73 -28.58 38.09
C GLN A 260 -59.56 -29.17 36.94
N PHE A 261 -59.08 -30.22 36.27
CA PHE A 261 -59.87 -31.00 35.32
C PHE A 261 -60.81 -32.03 35.96
N GLN A 262 -60.74 -32.20 37.28
CA GLN A 262 -61.53 -33.18 38.04
C GLN A 262 -62.63 -32.50 38.85
N ASP A 263 -63.75 -33.17 39.12
CA ASP A 263 -64.90 -32.64 39.89
C ASP A 263 -64.62 -32.55 41.42
N SER A 264 -63.59 -33.22 41.95
CA SER A 264 -63.21 -33.13 43.37
C SER A 264 -61.73 -33.35 43.64
N GLN A 265 -61.12 -32.50 44.47
CA GLN A 265 -59.73 -32.64 44.94
C GLN A 265 -59.67 -33.16 46.38
N SER A 266 -58.66 -33.96 46.72
CA SER A 266 -58.43 -34.37 48.10
C SER A 266 -57.67 -33.28 48.89
N PHE A 267 -57.90 -33.17 50.20
CA PHE A 267 -57.21 -32.17 51.05
C PHE A 267 -55.67 -32.31 51.07
N LEU A 268 -55.15 -33.47 50.65
CA LEU A 268 -53.72 -33.77 50.67
C LEU A 268 -53.00 -33.44 49.35
N GLU A 269 -53.75 -33.19 48.27
CA GLU A 269 -53.20 -32.74 46.98
C GLU A 269 -52.95 -31.24 47.06
N ASN A 270 -51.69 -30.83 46.87
CA ASN A 270 -51.28 -29.43 46.86
C ASN A 270 -50.15 -29.26 45.84
N ASP A 271 -50.49 -28.78 44.65
CA ASP A 271 -49.64 -28.65 43.47
C ASP A 271 -49.48 -27.19 42.99
N GLY A 272 -49.85 -26.22 43.83
CA GLY A 272 -49.82 -24.79 43.52
C GLY A 272 -51.18 -24.12 43.69
N ASP A 273 -51.19 -22.89 44.22
CA ASP A 273 -52.44 -22.12 44.38
C ASP A 273 -52.92 -21.61 43.01
N ALA A 274 -53.75 -22.42 42.32
CA ALA A 274 -54.40 -21.99 41.08
C ALA A 274 -55.15 -20.67 41.28
N THR A 275 -54.96 -19.76 40.32
CA THR A 275 -55.62 -18.43 40.31
C THR A 275 -56.84 -18.41 39.38
N MET A 276 -56.96 -19.39 38.48
CA MET A 276 -58.13 -19.70 37.69
C MET A 276 -59.09 -20.58 38.50
N SER A 277 -60.40 -20.50 38.24
CA SER A 277 -61.38 -21.44 38.82
C SER A 277 -61.51 -22.68 37.94
N GLN A 278 -61.76 -23.84 38.55
CA GLN A 278 -62.06 -25.12 37.89
C GLN A 278 -63.04 -24.98 36.69
N THR A 279 -64.20 -24.33 36.88
CA THR A 279 -65.17 -24.12 35.79
C THR A 279 -64.56 -23.33 34.62
N ALA A 280 -63.82 -22.26 34.91
CA ALA A 280 -63.17 -21.46 33.86
C ALA A 280 -62.09 -22.24 33.11
N GLN A 281 -61.36 -23.14 33.79
CA GLN A 281 -60.39 -24.03 33.16
C GLN A 281 -61.07 -25.06 32.25
N ILE A 282 -62.15 -25.68 32.72
CA ILE A 282 -62.93 -26.65 31.94
C ILE A 282 -63.58 -25.99 30.72
N ASP A 283 -64.19 -24.81 30.88
CA ASP A 283 -64.80 -24.06 29.79
C ASP A 283 -63.75 -23.73 28.70
N LEU A 284 -62.59 -23.20 29.10
CA LEU A 284 -61.52 -22.85 28.17
C LEU A 284 -60.91 -24.09 27.49
N ALA A 285 -60.60 -25.13 28.26
CA ALA A 285 -60.02 -26.36 27.71
C ALA A 285 -61.00 -27.06 26.75
N SER A 286 -62.29 -27.13 27.10
CA SER A 286 -63.30 -27.73 26.24
C SER A 286 -63.48 -26.96 24.94
N GLU A 287 -63.45 -25.62 24.94
CA GLU A 287 -63.52 -24.79 23.72
C GLU A 287 -62.44 -25.19 22.70
N HIS A 288 -61.18 -25.27 23.14
CA HIS A 288 -60.06 -25.67 22.27
C HIS A 288 -60.11 -27.14 21.87
N VAL A 289 -60.46 -28.05 22.80
CA VAL A 289 -60.60 -29.48 22.50
C VAL A 289 -61.71 -29.72 21.47
N ILE A 290 -62.84 -29.03 21.58
CA ILE A 290 -63.95 -29.13 20.62
C ILE A 290 -63.51 -28.68 19.24
N ALA A 291 -62.84 -27.53 19.13
CA ALA A 291 -62.31 -27.04 17.85
C ALA A 291 -61.29 -28.02 17.25
N TYR A 292 -60.42 -28.60 18.07
CA TYR A 292 -59.47 -29.63 17.67
C TYR A 292 -60.17 -30.90 17.18
N LEU A 293 -61.15 -31.41 17.92
CA LEU A 293 -61.93 -32.58 17.55
C LEU A 293 -62.72 -32.35 16.25
N ASP A 294 -63.31 -31.18 16.04
CA ASP A 294 -63.93 -30.84 14.74
C ASP A 294 -62.91 -30.89 13.59
N THR A 295 -61.70 -30.38 13.85
CA THR A 295 -60.64 -30.36 12.84
C THR A 295 -60.16 -31.78 12.50
N VAL A 296 -59.97 -32.65 13.51
CA VAL A 296 -59.37 -33.99 13.31
C VAL A 296 -60.40 -35.09 13.06
N LEU A 297 -61.62 -35.01 13.60
CA LEU A 297 -62.66 -36.03 13.44
C LEU A 297 -63.73 -35.66 12.41
N HIS A 298 -64.07 -34.38 12.24
CA HIS A 298 -65.04 -33.94 11.22
C HIS A 298 -64.39 -33.43 9.93
N GLY A 299 -63.05 -33.42 9.86
CA GLY A 299 -62.33 -32.92 8.70
C GLY A 299 -62.57 -31.43 8.40
N ASP A 300 -63.14 -30.68 9.36
CA ASP A 300 -63.52 -29.27 9.18
C ASP A 300 -62.29 -28.38 9.27
N HIS A 301 -61.68 -28.15 8.10
CA HIS A 301 -60.49 -27.31 7.97
C HIS A 301 -60.71 -25.86 8.43
N SER A 302 -61.95 -25.37 8.43
CA SER A 302 -62.25 -24.01 8.86
C SER A 302 -62.06 -23.81 10.37
N ARG A 303 -62.13 -24.90 11.15
CA ARG A 303 -61.92 -24.92 12.60
C ARG A 303 -60.44 -24.98 12.98
N PHE A 304 -59.53 -25.24 12.03
CA PHE A 304 -58.09 -25.40 12.29
C PHE A 304 -57.50 -24.18 13.03
N ARG A 305 -57.90 -22.96 12.65
CA ARG A 305 -57.36 -21.75 13.29
C ARG A 305 -57.77 -21.61 14.75
N GLU A 306 -58.97 -22.05 15.10
CA GLU A 306 -59.43 -22.04 16.49
C GLU A 306 -58.77 -23.18 17.28
N ALA A 307 -58.73 -24.37 16.68
CA ALA A 307 -58.09 -25.56 17.24
C ALA A 307 -56.61 -25.31 17.59
N PHE A 308 -55.89 -24.62 16.72
CA PHE A 308 -54.46 -24.38 16.87
C PHE A 308 -54.11 -22.92 17.19
N ASN A 309 -54.98 -22.20 17.90
CA ASN A 309 -54.67 -20.89 18.51
C ASN A 309 -54.16 -19.82 17.52
N ARG A 310 -54.80 -19.68 16.37
CA ARG A 310 -54.42 -18.80 15.25
C ARG A 310 -55.47 -17.74 14.92
N ALA A 311 -56.10 -17.15 15.95
CA ALA A 311 -57.16 -16.16 15.78
C ALA A 311 -56.69 -14.90 15.02
N GLU A 312 -55.45 -14.46 15.22
CA GLU A 312 -54.88 -13.25 14.59
C GLU A 312 -54.42 -13.48 13.14
N GLY A 313 -54.11 -14.72 12.75
CA GLY A 313 -53.73 -15.05 11.38
C GLY A 313 -53.21 -16.48 11.21
N PRO A 314 -53.16 -17.01 9.98
CA PRO A 314 -52.80 -18.42 9.70
C PRO A 314 -51.37 -18.81 10.11
N GLN A 315 -50.49 -17.83 10.25
CA GLN A 315 -49.08 -18.02 10.63
C GLN A 315 -48.76 -17.43 12.01
N THR A 316 -49.77 -17.06 12.81
CA THR A 316 -49.60 -16.41 14.11
C THR A 316 -50.27 -17.23 15.18
N VAL A 317 -49.47 -17.95 15.96
CA VAL A 317 -49.94 -18.74 17.11
C VAL A 317 -49.96 -17.85 18.35
N SER A 318 -51.13 -17.67 18.94
CA SER A 318 -51.33 -16.86 20.13
C SER A 318 -52.68 -17.14 20.77
N ASP A 319 -52.70 -17.26 22.09
CA ASP A 319 -53.92 -17.26 22.91
C ASP A 319 -53.79 -16.25 24.06
N PRO A 320 -54.82 -15.45 24.39
CA PRO A 320 -54.74 -14.48 25.48
C PRO A 320 -54.77 -15.11 26.89
N ASN A 321 -55.23 -16.35 27.01
CA ASN A 321 -55.41 -17.09 28.27
C ASN A 321 -54.43 -18.26 28.42
N ALA A 322 -53.54 -18.51 27.46
CA ALA A 322 -52.56 -19.58 27.51
C ALA A 322 -51.23 -19.19 26.86
N TYR A 323 -50.12 -19.77 27.33
CA TYR A 323 -48.93 -19.91 26.47
C TYR A 323 -49.14 -21.11 25.55
N VAL A 324 -48.67 -21.00 24.31
CA VAL A 324 -48.87 -22.04 23.29
C VAL A 324 -47.55 -22.34 22.62
N ASP A 325 -47.18 -23.62 22.63
CA ASP A 325 -46.02 -24.17 21.94
C ASP A 325 -46.51 -25.25 20.98
N GLU A 326 -45.85 -25.44 19.84
CA GLU A 326 -46.26 -26.44 18.87
C GLU A 326 -45.12 -26.94 17.98
N GLN A 327 -45.25 -28.19 17.54
CA GLN A 327 -44.43 -28.82 16.53
C GLN A 327 -45.33 -29.58 15.56
N LEU A 328 -45.73 -28.91 14.47
CA LEU A 328 -46.70 -29.47 13.52
C LEU A 328 -46.05 -30.14 12.29
N MET A 329 -44.73 -30.34 12.28
CA MET A 329 -44.00 -30.83 11.10
C MET A 329 -44.37 -32.26 10.69
N ALA A 330 -44.72 -33.11 11.66
CA ALA A 330 -45.17 -34.48 11.40
C ALA A 330 -46.67 -34.59 11.04
N ALA A 331 -47.41 -33.47 11.07
CA ALA A 331 -48.84 -33.46 10.80
C ALA A 331 -49.11 -33.63 9.30
N THR A 332 -50.26 -34.24 9.00
CA THR A 332 -50.72 -34.47 7.62
C THR A 332 -52.19 -34.05 7.49
N PHE A 333 -52.44 -32.74 7.42
CA PHE A 333 -53.80 -32.19 7.26
C PHE A 333 -54.26 -32.10 5.81
N LEU A 334 -53.34 -32.21 4.86
CA LEU A 334 -53.58 -32.12 3.42
C LEU A 334 -53.12 -33.44 2.78
N PRO A 335 -54.05 -34.35 2.43
CA PRO A 335 -53.72 -35.61 1.77
C PRO A 335 -53.06 -35.39 0.41
N TRP A 336 -52.02 -36.16 0.11
CA TRP A 336 -51.31 -36.11 -1.18
C TRP A 336 -51.97 -37.05 -2.20
N THR A 337 -52.59 -36.50 -3.25
CA THR A 337 -53.33 -37.30 -4.25
C THR A 337 -52.45 -37.82 -5.39
N SER A 338 -51.31 -37.15 -5.66
CA SER A 338 -50.31 -37.66 -6.59
C SER A 338 -48.94 -37.08 -6.28
N GLN A 339 -47.89 -37.88 -6.50
CA GLN A 339 -46.52 -37.51 -6.20
C GLN A 339 -45.65 -37.74 -7.43
N THR A 340 -44.82 -36.76 -7.79
CA THR A 340 -43.85 -36.89 -8.88
C THR A 340 -42.54 -36.26 -8.46
N ILE A 341 -41.45 -37.00 -8.64
CA ILE A 341 -40.10 -36.51 -8.45
C ILE A 341 -39.38 -36.55 -9.80
N SER A 342 -38.58 -35.53 -10.13
CA SER A 342 -37.90 -35.43 -11.43
C SER A 342 -36.81 -36.47 -11.64
N HIS A 343 -36.40 -37.15 -10.57
CA HIS A 343 -35.30 -38.07 -10.55
C HIS A 343 -35.77 -39.48 -10.24
N ASN A 344 -35.36 -40.45 -11.07
CA ASN A 344 -35.48 -41.85 -10.70
C ASN A 344 -34.35 -42.20 -9.73
N ALA A 345 -34.64 -42.90 -8.64
CA ALA A 345 -33.65 -43.30 -7.64
C ALA A 345 -32.46 -44.15 -8.16
N SER A 346 -32.46 -44.50 -9.46
CA SER A 346 -31.40 -45.25 -10.15
C SER A 346 -30.38 -44.39 -10.90
N GLU A 347 -30.69 -43.12 -11.13
CA GLU A 347 -29.74 -42.17 -11.72
C GLU A 347 -29.07 -41.40 -10.58
N THR A 348 -27.99 -40.69 -10.84
CA THR A 348 -27.35 -39.80 -9.86
C THR A 348 -27.34 -38.38 -10.40
N LEU A 349 -27.48 -37.40 -9.50
CA LEU A 349 -27.45 -35.99 -9.89
C LEU A 349 -26.04 -35.41 -9.75
N ASN A 350 -25.74 -34.38 -10.55
CA ASN A 350 -24.50 -33.60 -10.50
C ASN A 350 -24.84 -32.12 -10.25
N ALA A 351 -23.82 -31.26 -10.14
CA ALA A 351 -24.00 -29.83 -9.89
C ALA A 351 -24.90 -29.10 -10.90
N THR A 352 -24.97 -29.57 -12.14
CA THR A 352 -25.70 -28.87 -13.20
C THR A 352 -27.19 -29.18 -13.24
N HIS A 353 -27.64 -30.17 -12.46
CA HIS A 353 -29.03 -30.62 -12.45
C HIS A 353 -29.88 -29.91 -11.40
N THR A 354 -31.20 -29.97 -11.58
CA THR A 354 -32.20 -29.51 -10.61
C THR A 354 -33.11 -30.68 -10.24
N PHE A 355 -33.16 -31.00 -8.96
CA PHE A 355 -34.13 -31.95 -8.41
C PHE A 355 -35.48 -31.25 -8.24
N VAL A 356 -36.59 -31.88 -8.61
CA VAL A 356 -37.92 -31.27 -8.52
C VAL A 356 -38.87 -32.24 -7.84
N ILE A 357 -39.58 -31.77 -6.83
CA ILE A 357 -40.72 -32.46 -6.22
C ILE A 357 -41.98 -31.76 -6.69
N SER A 358 -42.97 -32.49 -7.16
CA SER A 358 -44.28 -31.98 -7.58
C SER A 358 -45.39 -32.84 -6.98
N LEU A 359 -46.33 -32.21 -6.29
CA LEU A 359 -47.42 -32.87 -5.56
C LEU A 359 -48.78 -32.27 -5.93
N ASN A 360 -49.80 -33.13 -5.99
CA ASN A 360 -51.20 -32.71 -5.92
C ASN A 360 -51.75 -33.03 -4.54
N TRP A 361 -52.72 -32.24 -4.09
CA TRP A 361 -53.27 -32.29 -2.75
C TRP A 361 -54.74 -31.87 -2.75
N THR A 362 -55.44 -32.23 -1.68
CA THR A 362 -56.81 -31.77 -1.36
C THR A 362 -56.89 -31.42 0.12
N LEU A 363 -57.98 -30.79 0.54
CA LEU A 363 -58.41 -30.89 1.94
C LEU A 363 -58.89 -32.33 2.23
N ARG A 364 -59.08 -32.66 3.52
CA ARG A 364 -59.50 -34.01 3.94
C ARG A 364 -60.91 -34.37 3.46
N ASP A 365 -61.81 -33.39 3.36
CA ASP A 365 -63.15 -33.53 2.77
C ASP A 365 -63.14 -33.69 1.23
N GLY A 366 -61.96 -33.67 0.59
CA GLY A 366 -61.77 -33.79 -0.85
C GLY A 366 -61.80 -32.47 -1.62
N THR A 367 -62.00 -31.32 -0.95
CA THR A 367 -62.01 -29.99 -1.59
C THR A 367 -60.67 -29.71 -2.27
N THR A 368 -60.71 -29.27 -3.53
CA THR A 368 -59.51 -28.96 -4.33
C THR A 368 -59.10 -27.49 -4.25
N PHE A 369 -57.85 -27.17 -4.62
CA PHE A 369 -57.33 -25.79 -4.58
C PHE A 369 -58.23 -24.73 -5.25
N PRO A 370 -58.81 -24.94 -6.46
CA PRO A 370 -59.70 -23.95 -7.08
C PRO A 370 -61.04 -23.76 -6.37
N GLU A 371 -61.42 -24.70 -5.49
CA GLU A 371 -62.68 -24.70 -4.74
C GLU A 371 -62.54 -24.08 -3.35
N LEU A 372 -61.31 -23.74 -2.93
CA LEU A 372 -61.06 -23.11 -1.64
C LEU A 372 -61.79 -21.76 -1.51
N PRO A 373 -62.28 -21.43 -0.31
CA PRO A 373 -62.91 -20.14 -0.05
C PRO A 373 -61.98 -18.98 -0.40
N ALA A 374 -62.56 -17.93 -1.01
CA ALA A 374 -61.79 -16.75 -1.40
C ALA A 374 -61.18 -16.06 -0.17
N GLY A 375 -59.86 -15.87 -0.19
CA GLY A 375 -59.12 -15.19 0.87
C GLY A 375 -58.40 -16.13 1.84
N TRP A 376 -58.52 -17.45 1.69
CA TRP A 376 -57.71 -18.40 2.44
C TRP A 376 -56.23 -18.32 2.02
N ASP A 377 -55.35 -18.37 3.01
CA ASP A 377 -53.89 -18.41 2.87
C ASP A 377 -53.45 -19.81 2.46
N VAL A 378 -52.68 -19.89 1.38
CA VAL A 378 -52.02 -21.10 0.92
C VAL A 378 -50.54 -20.79 0.78
N ASN A 379 -49.73 -21.39 1.64
CA ASN A 379 -48.31 -21.13 1.75
C ASN A 379 -47.50 -22.40 1.43
N LEU A 380 -46.57 -22.30 0.49
CA LEU A 380 -45.66 -23.36 0.11
C LEU A 380 -44.24 -22.96 0.48
N THR A 381 -43.58 -23.80 1.26
CA THR A 381 -42.17 -23.65 1.63
C THR A 381 -41.43 -24.95 1.34
N CYS A 382 -40.15 -24.84 0.98
CA CYS A 382 -39.30 -26.01 0.77
C CYS A 382 -37.85 -25.69 1.05
N GLY A 383 -37.11 -26.74 1.38
CA GLY A 383 -35.72 -26.62 1.73
C GLY A 383 -35.10 -28.00 1.86
N TRP A 384 -33.95 -28.02 2.50
CA TRP A 384 -33.21 -29.24 2.75
C TRP A 384 -33.02 -29.44 4.25
N THR A 385 -32.94 -30.70 4.66
CA THR A 385 -32.74 -31.06 6.08
C THR A 385 -31.33 -30.67 6.55
N ASN A 386 -30.35 -30.69 5.65
CA ASN A 386 -28.92 -30.53 5.97
C ASN A 386 -28.40 -29.08 5.84
N GLY A 387 -29.26 -28.10 5.56
CA GLY A 387 -28.87 -26.70 5.52
C GLY A 387 -29.71 -25.82 4.60
N PRO A 388 -29.54 -24.49 4.68
CA PRO A 388 -30.21 -23.56 3.80
C PRO A 388 -29.53 -23.57 2.43
N TRP A 389 -30.12 -24.27 1.48
CA TRP A 389 -29.76 -24.16 0.06
C TRP A 389 -30.87 -23.48 -0.71
N GLU A 390 -30.51 -22.91 -1.85
CA GLU A 390 -31.48 -22.24 -2.72
C GLU A 390 -32.56 -23.25 -3.16
N THR A 391 -33.81 -22.84 -3.01
CA THR A 391 -34.99 -23.58 -3.45
C THR A 391 -36.00 -22.60 -4.02
N GLU A 392 -36.77 -23.06 -5.00
CA GLU A 392 -37.86 -22.28 -5.58
C GLU A 392 -39.18 -23.02 -5.38
N ALA A 393 -40.12 -22.38 -4.70
CA ALA A 393 -41.46 -22.89 -4.43
C ALA A 393 -42.46 -22.31 -5.44
N ILE A 394 -43.22 -23.17 -6.11
CA ILE A 394 -44.17 -22.79 -7.16
C ILE A 394 -45.53 -23.43 -6.86
N ILE A 395 -46.58 -22.61 -6.85
CA ILE A 395 -47.97 -23.06 -6.82
C ILE A 395 -48.57 -22.79 -8.20
N ALA A 396 -48.88 -23.84 -8.95
CA ALA A 396 -49.49 -23.74 -10.27
C ALA A 396 -50.97 -23.32 -10.18
N SER A 397 -51.52 -22.79 -11.26
CA SER A 397 -52.92 -22.31 -11.28
C SER A 397 -53.98 -23.40 -11.07
N ASN A 398 -53.62 -24.67 -11.27
CA ASN A 398 -54.45 -25.84 -11.00
C ASN A 398 -54.29 -26.37 -9.57
N GLY A 399 -53.45 -25.75 -8.74
CA GLY A 399 -53.17 -26.15 -7.35
C GLY A 399 -51.98 -27.09 -7.17
N THR A 400 -51.38 -27.61 -8.25
CA THR A 400 -50.18 -28.44 -8.15
C THR A 400 -49.05 -27.63 -7.51
N VAL A 401 -48.45 -28.16 -6.45
CA VAL A 401 -47.31 -27.54 -5.77
C VAL A 401 -46.03 -28.19 -6.25
N SER A 402 -45.03 -27.39 -6.57
CA SER A 402 -43.73 -27.91 -6.99
C SER A 402 -42.58 -27.13 -6.37
N CYS A 403 -41.56 -27.85 -5.91
CA CYS A 403 -40.33 -27.26 -5.42
C CYS A 403 -39.14 -27.70 -6.26
N HIS A 404 -38.35 -26.71 -6.67
CA HIS A 404 -37.16 -26.88 -7.48
C HIS A 404 -35.94 -26.69 -6.58
N TYR A 405 -35.12 -27.72 -6.52
CA TYR A 405 -33.93 -27.81 -5.70
C TYR A 405 -32.72 -27.86 -6.65
N PRO A 406 -32.09 -26.73 -6.98
CA PRO A 406 -30.82 -26.76 -7.69
C PRO A 406 -29.83 -27.63 -6.90
N MET A 407 -29.18 -28.57 -7.60
CA MET A 407 -27.85 -29.02 -7.21
C MET A 407 -26.92 -27.81 -7.53
N ALA A 408 -25.62 -27.86 -7.69
CA ALA A 408 -24.72 -26.70 -7.53
C ALA A 408 -24.44 -26.41 -6.05
N PRO A 409 -25.26 -25.74 -5.20
CA PRO A 409 -24.83 -25.41 -3.84
C PRO A 409 -24.87 -26.60 -2.86
N VAL A 410 -25.46 -27.73 -3.27
CA VAL A 410 -25.65 -28.92 -2.43
C VAL A 410 -24.39 -29.80 -2.41
N ALA A 411 -23.81 -30.15 -1.26
CA ALA A 411 -22.63 -31.03 -1.25
C ALA A 411 -22.93 -32.44 -1.82
N PRO A 412 -21.95 -33.12 -2.44
CA PRO A 412 -22.10 -34.54 -2.83
C PRO A 412 -22.47 -35.43 -1.65
N GLY A 413 -23.25 -36.48 -1.91
CA GLY A 413 -23.75 -37.42 -0.91
C GLY A 413 -25.27 -37.57 -0.90
N LEU A 414 -25.79 -38.26 0.13
CA LEU A 414 -27.22 -38.42 0.35
C LEU A 414 -27.79 -37.14 0.98
N GLN A 415 -28.80 -36.58 0.33
CA GLN A 415 -29.45 -35.35 0.75
C GLN A 415 -30.95 -35.57 0.85
N THR A 416 -31.61 -34.95 1.83
CA THR A 416 -33.06 -35.05 2.02
C THR A 416 -33.69 -33.69 1.82
N ALA A 417 -34.53 -33.57 0.79
CA ALA A 417 -35.32 -32.40 0.49
C ALA A 417 -36.67 -32.51 1.18
N TRP A 418 -37.20 -31.39 1.67
CA TRP A 418 -38.54 -31.29 2.23
C TRP A 418 -39.36 -30.23 1.51
N LEU A 419 -40.66 -30.47 1.44
CA LEU A 419 -41.70 -29.58 0.91
C LEU A 419 -42.81 -29.53 1.95
N LYS A 420 -43.16 -28.34 2.42
CA LYS A 420 -44.25 -28.10 3.36
C LYS A 420 -45.30 -27.20 2.72
N LEU A 421 -46.51 -27.71 2.63
CA LEU A 421 -47.69 -26.96 2.22
C LEU A 421 -48.53 -26.65 3.44
N GLN A 422 -49.03 -25.42 3.54
CA GLN A 422 -49.94 -24.99 4.60
C GLN A 422 -51.18 -24.33 4.00
N VAL A 423 -52.36 -24.68 4.51
CA VAL A 423 -53.63 -24.01 4.18
C VAL A 423 -54.23 -23.49 5.47
N GLU A 424 -54.46 -22.18 5.58
CA GLU A 424 -54.88 -21.50 6.82
C GLU A 424 -53.97 -21.84 8.04
N GLY A 425 -52.72 -22.21 7.79
CA GLY A 425 -51.75 -22.62 8.80
C GLY A 425 -51.56 -24.13 8.94
N ALA A 426 -52.54 -24.94 8.53
CA ALA A 426 -52.55 -26.40 8.66
C ALA A 426 -51.53 -27.06 7.72
N PRO A 427 -50.48 -27.71 8.26
CA PRO A 427 -49.40 -28.23 7.44
C PRO A 427 -49.63 -29.68 6.97
N SER A 428 -49.08 -29.96 5.79
CA SER A 428 -48.58 -31.29 5.43
C SER A 428 -47.15 -31.14 4.91
N MET A 429 -46.26 -32.02 5.38
CA MET A 429 -44.89 -32.12 4.89
C MET A 429 -44.70 -33.38 4.03
N TYR A 430 -43.89 -33.25 2.99
CA TYR A 430 -43.38 -34.34 2.16
C TYR A 430 -41.87 -34.27 2.12
N THR A 431 -41.19 -35.41 2.24
CA THR A 431 -39.74 -35.50 2.14
C THR A 431 -39.33 -36.49 1.06
N ALA A 432 -38.22 -36.21 0.37
CA ALA A 432 -37.63 -37.10 -0.60
C ALA A 432 -36.10 -37.04 -0.50
N SER A 433 -35.46 -38.21 -0.53
CA SER A 433 -34.00 -38.30 -0.52
C SER A 433 -33.45 -38.47 -1.94
N VAL A 434 -32.30 -37.84 -2.20
CA VAL A 434 -31.58 -37.89 -3.48
C VAL A 434 -30.08 -38.01 -3.22
N PHE A 435 -29.39 -38.74 -4.10
CA PHE A 435 -27.94 -38.88 -4.05
C PHE A 435 -27.28 -38.03 -5.12
N ARG A 436 -26.40 -37.12 -4.70
CA ARG A 436 -25.57 -36.30 -5.60
C ARG A 436 -24.16 -36.90 -5.69
N GLU A 437 -23.69 -37.15 -6.91
CA GLU A 437 -22.30 -37.52 -7.19
C GLU A 437 -21.39 -36.30 -7.26
N ASN A 438 -20.07 -36.53 -7.20
CA ASN A 438 -19.07 -35.49 -7.41
C ASN A 438 -19.09 -35.03 -8.87
N THR A 439 -19.13 -33.72 -9.09
CA THR A 439 -19.05 -33.12 -10.42
C THR A 439 -17.59 -32.93 -10.80
N PRO A 440 -17.13 -33.41 -11.95
CA PRO A 440 -15.72 -33.25 -12.35
C PRO A 440 -15.29 -31.78 -12.44
N ILE A 441 -14.04 -31.54 -12.07
CA ILE A 441 -13.35 -30.25 -12.16
C ILE A 441 -13.37 -29.70 -13.59
N GLU A 442 -13.60 -28.39 -13.72
CA GLU A 442 -13.66 -27.69 -15.01
C GLU A 442 -12.47 -26.72 -15.17
N VAL A 443 -11.71 -26.88 -16.25
CA VAL A 443 -10.62 -25.97 -16.62
C VAL A 443 -11.21 -24.72 -17.30
N LEU A 444 -10.83 -23.54 -16.82
CA LEU A 444 -11.32 -22.27 -17.32
C LEU A 444 -10.85 -22.00 -18.77
N SER A 445 -11.72 -21.34 -19.55
CA SER A 445 -11.44 -20.91 -20.91
C SER A 445 -11.87 -19.44 -21.09
N PRO A 446 -10.96 -18.53 -21.51
CA PRO A 446 -9.58 -18.77 -21.94
C PRO A 446 -8.61 -19.08 -20.80
N LYS A 447 -7.53 -19.83 -21.09
CA LYS A 447 -6.47 -20.16 -20.14
C LYS A 447 -5.59 -18.92 -19.84
N PRO A 448 -5.10 -18.75 -18.60
CA PRO A 448 -4.21 -17.64 -18.28
C PRO A 448 -2.81 -17.81 -18.92
N VAL A 449 -2.17 -16.68 -19.21
CA VAL A 449 -0.75 -16.59 -19.61
C VAL A 449 0.04 -16.07 -18.41
N ILE A 450 1.19 -16.69 -18.14
CA ILE A 450 2.07 -16.32 -17.03
C ILE A 450 3.16 -15.40 -17.57
N TYR A 451 3.03 -14.10 -17.31
CA TYR A 451 4.08 -13.12 -17.63
C TYR A 451 5.06 -13.02 -16.46
N VAL A 452 6.30 -13.43 -16.68
CA VAL A 452 7.38 -13.42 -15.70
C VAL A 452 8.31 -12.25 -16.03
N PRO A 453 8.44 -11.23 -15.16
CA PRO A 453 9.44 -10.19 -15.36
C PRO A 453 10.85 -10.76 -15.17
N GLN A 454 11.81 -10.29 -15.97
CA GLN A 454 13.22 -10.62 -15.78
C GLN A 454 13.65 -10.36 -14.33
N HIS A 455 14.53 -11.24 -13.84
CA HIS A 455 15.09 -11.24 -12.47
C HIS A 455 14.06 -11.30 -11.35
N SER A 456 12.82 -11.66 -11.68
CA SER A 456 11.69 -11.65 -10.76
C SER A 456 10.87 -12.93 -10.87
N SER A 457 9.71 -12.94 -10.22
CA SER A 457 8.78 -14.06 -10.22
C SER A 457 7.34 -13.61 -10.33
N ARG A 458 6.48 -14.55 -10.73
CA ARG A 458 5.04 -14.36 -10.84
C ARG A 458 4.31 -15.54 -10.21
N THR A 459 3.39 -15.23 -9.31
CA THR A 459 2.51 -16.23 -8.67
C THR A 459 1.14 -16.27 -9.35
N LEU A 460 0.61 -17.47 -9.54
CA LEU A 460 -0.71 -17.74 -10.12
C LEU A 460 -1.48 -18.71 -9.21
N ASN A 461 -2.72 -18.35 -8.87
CA ASN A 461 -3.61 -19.21 -8.07
C ASN A 461 -4.26 -20.29 -8.93
N ALA A 462 -4.46 -21.47 -8.34
CA ALA A 462 -5.15 -22.61 -8.95
C ALA A 462 -6.58 -22.26 -9.41
N SER A 463 -7.29 -21.41 -8.67
CA SER A 463 -8.64 -20.93 -8.99
C SER A 463 -8.72 -20.09 -10.26
N ASN A 464 -7.60 -19.55 -10.74
CA ASN A 464 -7.54 -18.84 -12.03
C ASN A 464 -7.35 -19.82 -13.22
N ILE A 465 -7.13 -21.10 -12.94
CA ILE A 465 -6.88 -22.14 -13.94
C ILE A 465 -8.09 -23.07 -14.07
N ALA A 466 -8.68 -23.48 -12.95
CA ALA A 466 -9.81 -24.39 -12.90
C ALA A 466 -10.70 -24.15 -11.67
N ILE A 467 -11.95 -24.60 -11.73
CA ILE A 467 -12.92 -24.57 -10.64
C ILE A 467 -13.54 -25.94 -10.46
N ASP A 468 -13.89 -26.30 -9.22
CA ASP A 468 -14.77 -27.43 -8.93
C ASP A 468 -16.23 -26.92 -8.81
N PRO A 469 -17.16 -27.38 -9.66
CA PRO A 469 -18.58 -27.02 -9.58
C PRO A 469 -19.29 -27.39 -8.25
N ASP A 470 -18.70 -28.29 -7.45
CA ASP A 470 -19.17 -28.66 -6.11
C ASP A 470 -18.69 -27.69 -5.02
N GLY A 471 -17.92 -26.65 -5.39
CA GLY A 471 -17.47 -25.59 -4.47
C GLY A 471 -16.22 -25.95 -3.66
N GLN A 472 -15.57 -27.06 -3.98
CA GLN A 472 -14.34 -27.50 -3.32
C GLN A 472 -13.13 -26.70 -3.83
N PRO A 473 -12.12 -26.43 -2.98
CA PRO A 473 -10.87 -25.83 -3.43
C PRO A 473 -10.12 -26.73 -4.41
N VAL A 474 -9.62 -26.12 -5.48
CA VAL A 474 -8.73 -26.76 -6.44
C VAL A 474 -7.28 -26.51 -6.04
N ARG A 475 -6.45 -27.56 -6.05
CA ARG A 475 -5.01 -27.51 -5.77
C ARG A 475 -4.20 -27.97 -6.97
N ILE A 476 -3.03 -27.38 -7.15
CA ILE A 476 -2.00 -27.81 -8.09
C ILE A 476 -1.20 -28.91 -7.40
N VAL A 477 -1.18 -30.10 -7.99
CA VAL A 477 -0.50 -31.28 -7.43
C VAL A 477 0.81 -31.58 -8.14
N GLU A 478 0.92 -31.17 -9.40
CA GLU A 478 2.12 -31.32 -10.22
C GLU A 478 2.17 -30.17 -11.22
N ALA A 479 3.37 -29.63 -11.42
CA ALA A 479 3.61 -28.57 -12.38
C ALA A 479 5.01 -28.74 -12.96
N THR A 480 5.12 -28.80 -14.28
CA THR A 480 6.39 -29.03 -14.99
C THR A 480 6.53 -28.05 -16.15
N LEU A 481 7.76 -27.56 -16.37
CA LEU A 481 8.08 -26.69 -17.48
C LEU A 481 8.58 -27.53 -18.66
N ILE A 482 8.05 -27.25 -19.85
CA ILE A 482 8.30 -27.98 -21.09
C ILE A 482 8.67 -26.97 -22.18
N GLY A 483 9.66 -27.33 -22.99
CA GLY A 483 10.15 -26.51 -24.11
C GLY A 483 11.68 -26.40 -24.08
N ASP A 484 12.25 -25.92 -25.19
CA ASP A 484 13.70 -25.71 -25.31
C ASP A 484 14.20 -24.65 -24.32
N ASP A 485 13.35 -23.65 -24.02
CA ASP A 485 13.67 -22.54 -23.12
C ASP A 485 13.28 -22.80 -21.65
N ALA A 486 12.80 -24.00 -21.31
CA ALA A 486 12.32 -24.31 -19.96
C ALA A 486 13.40 -24.12 -18.87
N SER A 487 14.69 -24.28 -19.21
CA SER A 487 15.80 -24.10 -18.27
C SER A 487 16.02 -22.66 -17.80
N HIS A 488 15.40 -21.68 -18.49
CA HIS A 488 15.46 -20.27 -18.13
C HIS A 488 14.45 -19.92 -17.03
N PHE A 489 13.52 -20.82 -16.72
CA PHE A 489 12.48 -20.62 -15.71
C PHE A 489 12.59 -21.65 -14.58
N LEU A 490 12.12 -21.28 -13.40
CA LEU A 490 11.94 -22.18 -12.26
C LEU A 490 10.48 -22.13 -11.82
N ILE A 491 9.89 -23.29 -11.56
CA ILE A 491 8.50 -23.45 -11.12
C ILE A 491 8.47 -24.07 -9.73
N GLU A 492 7.71 -23.45 -8.82
CA GLU A 492 7.51 -23.93 -7.45
C GLU A 492 6.02 -23.91 -7.11
N ILE A 493 5.53 -24.98 -6.47
CA ILE A 493 4.14 -25.08 -6.02
C ILE A 493 4.10 -24.65 -4.55
N GLY A 494 3.10 -23.86 -4.16
CA GLY A 494 2.87 -23.48 -2.76
C GLY A 494 2.71 -24.71 -1.85
N GLN A 495 3.00 -24.58 -0.56
CA GLN A 495 2.93 -25.72 0.37
C GLN A 495 1.52 -26.33 0.47
N ASP A 496 0.51 -25.50 0.25
CA ASP A 496 -0.89 -25.92 0.20
C ASP A 496 -1.35 -26.25 -1.23
N GLY A 497 -0.55 -25.98 -2.27
CA GLY A 497 -0.94 -26.19 -3.66
C GLY A 497 -2.04 -25.26 -4.17
N LEU A 498 -2.44 -24.21 -3.42
CA LEU A 498 -3.43 -23.24 -3.93
C LEU A 498 -2.83 -22.26 -4.94
N ASP A 499 -1.52 -22.16 -4.97
CA ASP A 499 -0.77 -21.33 -5.91
C ASP A 499 0.47 -22.05 -6.45
N MET A 500 0.99 -21.48 -7.54
CA MET A 500 2.30 -21.80 -8.09
C MET A 500 3.03 -20.51 -8.44
N THR A 501 4.34 -20.50 -8.26
CA THR A 501 5.21 -19.38 -8.59
C THR A 501 6.17 -19.80 -9.70
N VAL A 502 6.23 -19.01 -10.77
CA VAL A 502 7.22 -19.15 -11.84
C VAL A 502 8.20 -17.99 -11.73
N SER A 503 9.50 -18.27 -11.76
CA SER A 503 10.57 -17.28 -11.57
C SER A 503 11.61 -17.38 -12.68
N HIS A 504 12.34 -16.28 -12.90
CA HIS A 504 13.52 -16.28 -13.75
C HIS A 504 14.65 -17.06 -13.04
N ALA A 505 15.13 -18.14 -13.66
CA ALA A 505 16.08 -19.05 -13.01
C ALA A 505 17.54 -18.60 -13.14
N LEU A 506 17.85 -17.82 -14.18
CA LEU A 506 19.20 -17.37 -14.52
C LEU A 506 19.29 -15.86 -14.38
N ASN A 507 20.49 -15.34 -14.13
CA ASN A 507 20.75 -13.90 -14.07
C ASN A 507 21.31 -13.43 -15.42
N GLU A 508 20.43 -13.23 -16.39
CA GLU A 508 20.76 -12.92 -17.78
C GLU A 508 19.75 -11.98 -18.45
N GLU A 509 20.18 -11.32 -19.53
CA GLU A 509 19.32 -10.51 -20.37
C GLU A 509 18.75 -11.32 -21.53
N TRP A 510 17.69 -12.09 -21.24
CA TRP A 510 17.08 -13.02 -22.17
C TRP A 510 15.56 -12.89 -22.22
N LEU A 511 14.99 -13.05 -23.42
CA LEU A 511 13.56 -13.07 -23.66
C LEU A 511 13.18 -14.34 -24.43
N GLY A 512 12.05 -14.92 -24.04
CA GLY A 512 11.43 -16.05 -24.73
C GLY A 512 10.27 -16.61 -23.94
N GLU A 513 9.85 -17.82 -24.30
CA GLU A 513 8.64 -18.44 -23.76
C GLU A 513 8.80 -19.95 -23.58
N CYS A 514 8.05 -20.50 -22.64
CA CYS A 514 7.91 -21.95 -22.48
C CYS A 514 6.47 -22.30 -22.12
N VAL A 515 6.21 -23.59 -21.93
CA VAL A 515 4.89 -24.10 -21.54
C VAL A 515 5.00 -24.70 -20.14
N ALA A 516 4.08 -24.34 -19.25
CA ALA A 516 3.86 -25.02 -17.99
C ALA A 516 2.73 -26.03 -18.14
N GLU A 517 3.02 -27.32 -18.00
CA GLU A 517 2.02 -28.38 -17.86
C GLU A 517 1.68 -28.55 -16.38
N VAL A 518 0.40 -28.38 -16.04
CA VAL A 518 -0.10 -28.31 -14.67
C VAL A 518 -1.21 -29.33 -14.49
N THR A 519 -1.09 -30.18 -13.46
CA THR A 519 -2.13 -31.10 -13.01
C THR A 519 -2.79 -30.52 -11.78
N LEU A 520 -4.11 -30.36 -11.86
CA LEU A 520 -4.96 -29.83 -10.80
C LEU A 520 -5.78 -30.97 -10.20
N ARG A 521 -6.05 -30.89 -8.90
CA ARG A 521 -6.88 -31.83 -8.15
C ARG A 521 -7.86 -31.07 -7.26
N SER A 522 -9.10 -31.53 -7.17
CA SER A 522 -10.05 -31.05 -6.16
C SER A 522 -9.84 -31.72 -4.79
N ASP A 523 -10.10 -31.00 -3.70
CA ASP A 523 -9.98 -31.48 -2.31
C ASP A 523 -11.06 -32.49 -1.87
N GLY A 524 -11.89 -32.96 -2.80
CA GLY A 524 -12.97 -33.91 -2.54
C GLY A 524 -12.53 -35.29 -2.06
N LEU A 525 -13.52 -36.08 -1.63
CA LEU A 525 -13.33 -37.49 -1.24
C LEU A 525 -13.01 -38.41 -2.43
N THR A 526 -13.35 -37.97 -3.64
CA THR A 526 -13.04 -38.64 -4.90
C THR A 526 -11.83 -37.99 -5.54
N VAL A 527 -10.95 -38.80 -6.13
CA VAL A 527 -9.83 -38.29 -6.92
C VAL A 527 -10.40 -37.69 -8.20
N ASP A 528 -10.42 -36.36 -8.26
CA ASP A 528 -10.88 -35.59 -9.40
C ASP A 528 -9.75 -34.68 -9.88
N GLU A 529 -9.13 -35.04 -11.00
CA GLU A 529 -7.92 -34.42 -11.53
C GLU A 529 -8.08 -34.01 -13.00
N ALA A 530 -7.51 -32.85 -13.35
CA ALA A 530 -7.43 -32.37 -14.72
C ALA A 530 -6.04 -31.79 -15.02
N THR A 531 -5.52 -32.08 -16.22
CA THR A 531 -4.23 -31.55 -16.68
C THR A 531 -4.47 -30.51 -17.77
N THR A 532 -3.74 -29.40 -17.69
CA THR A 532 -3.79 -28.32 -18.68
C THR A 532 -2.41 -27.71 -18.91
N GLN A 533 -2.25 -27.01 -20.03
CA GLN A 533 -1.02 -26.33 -20.41
C GLN A 533 -1.24 -24.82 -20.43
N LEU A 534 -0.32 -24.09 -19.81
CA LEU A 534 -0.28 -22.63 -19.69
C LEU A 534 0.96 -22.10 -20.42
N SER A 535 0.83 -20.96 -21.09
CA SER A 535 1.98 -20.27 -21.70
C SER A 535 2.69 -19.44 -20.64
N VAL A 536 4.02 -19.52 -20.60
CA VAL A 536 4.91 -18.72 -19.74
C VAL A 536 5.76 -17.85 -20.65
N VAL A 537 5.72 -16.54 -20.44
CA VAL A 537 6.43 -15.56 -21.29
C VAL A 537 7.29 -14.66 -20.42
N MET A 538 8.57 -14.53 -20.77
CA MET A 538 9.46 -13.56 -20.14
C MET A 538 9.11 -12.15 -20.63
N THR A 539 8.99 -11.20 -19.70
CA THR A 539 8.78 -9.79 -20.01
C THR A 539 10.01 -8.97 -19.66
N PRO A 540 10.43 -8.02 -20.52
CA PRO A 540 11.62 -7.22 -20.27
C PRO A 540 11.45 -6.34 -19.04
N VAL A 541 12.53 -6.18 -18.29
CA VAL A 541 12.67 -5.21 -17.17
C VAL A 541 13.92 -4.40 -17.45
N ASN A 542 13.88 -3.11 -17.17
CA ASN A 542 15.03 -2.23 -17.37
C ASN A 542 15.91 -2.22 -16.11
N ASP A 543 17.14 -2.72 -16.21
CA ASP A 543 18.10 -2.80 -15.12
C ASP A 543 18.99 -1.54 -15.03
N PRO A 544 19.55 -1.23 -13.84
CA PRO A 544 20.42 -0.08 -13.69
C PRO A 544 21.78 -0.29 -14.38
N PRO A 545 22.42 0.79 -14.86
CA PRO A 545 23.79 0.71 -15.38
C PRO A 545 24.78 0.12 -14.37
N ILE A 546 25.79 -0.59 -14.87
CA ILE A 546 26.78 -1.28 -14.04
C ILE A 546 28.17 -0.71 -14.30
N LYS A 547 28.87 -0.34 -13.22
CA LYS A 547 30.29 0.02 -13.24
C LYS A 547 31.16 -1.22 -13.15
N SER A 548 31.82 -1.58 -14.24
CA SER A 548 32.68 -2.77 -14.36
C SER A 548 34.17 -2.50 -14.14
N GLY A 549 34.58 -1.22 -14.11
CA GLY A 549 36.00 -0.83 -13.97
C GLY A 549 36.25 0.50 -13.23
N THR A 550 37.51 0.92 -13.22
CA THR A 550 37.96 2.21 -12.65
C THR A 550 38.49 3.11 -13.75
N VAL A 551 38.14 4.40 -13.72
CA VAL A 551 38.69 5.40 -14.63
C VAL A 551 40.15 5.70 -14.24
N PRO A 552 41.13 5.59 -15.16
CA PRO A 552 42.51 5.98 -14.88
C PRO A 552 42.64 7.51 -14.74
N ILE A 553 43.69 7.97 -14.06
CA ILE A 553 43.99 9.40 -13.97
C ILE A 553 44.27 9.96 -15.37
N GLN A 554 43.63 11.08 -15.70
CA GLN A 554 43.87 11.81 -16.94
C GLN A 554 44.94 12.88 -16.71
N GLU A 555 46.09 12.75 -17.37
CA GLU A 555 47.19 13.72 -17.27
C GLU A 555 47.34 14.51 -18.58
N MET A 556 47.49 15.82 -18.49
CA MET A 556 47.76 16.73 -19.61
C MET A 556 48.63 17.90 -19.15
N ASP A 557 49.16 18.68 -20.09
CA ASP A 557 49.94 19.88 -19.81
C ASP A 557 49.08 21.13 -20.08
N GLU A 558 49.27 22.22 -19.32
CA GLU A 558 48.61 23.49 -19.61
C GLU A 558 48.98 23.98 -21.01
N ASP A 559 48.04 24.67 -21.66
CA ASP A 559 48.10 25.08 -23.08
C ASP A 559 48.27 23.93 -24.10
N GLY A 560 48.15 22.68 -23.64
CA GLY A 560 48.29 21.47 -24.42
C GLY A 560 47.05 21.09 -25.25
N THR A 561 47.12 19.91 -25.86
CA THR A 561 46.01 19.34 -26.63
C THR A 561 44.99 18.66 -25.72
N SER A 562 43.72 18.65 -26.14
CA SER A 562 42.65 17.95 -25.44
C SER A 562 42.86 16.42 -25.35
N VAL A 563 42.38 15.82 -24.26
CA VAL A 563 42.34 14.37 -24.01
C VAL A 563 40.90 13.88 -24.11
N VAL A 564 40.65 12.70 -24.69
CA VAL A 564 39.32 12.09 -24.81
C VAL A 564 39.29 10.76 -24.07
N PHE A 565 38.29 10.57 -23.22
CA PHE A 565 38.03 9.31 -22.52
C PHE A 565 36.62 8.78 -22.86
N ASP A 566 36.51 7.49 -23.16
CA ASP A 566 35.24 6.82 -23.44
C ASP A 566 34.74 6.14 -22.15
N LEU A 567 33.65 6.65 -21.57
CA LEU A 567 33.12 6.12 -20.32
C LEU A 567 32.50 4.71 -20.49
N GLY A 568 32.09 4.37 -21.73
CA GLY A 568 31.55 3.04 -22.07
C GLY A 568 32.52 1.88 -21.80
N ASP A 569 33.83 2.17 -21.66
CA ASP A 569 34.84 1.18 -21.29
C ASP A 569 34.75 0.71 -19.82
N VAL A 570 34.07 1.48 -18.95
CA VAL A 570 34.01 1.21 -17.50
C VAL A 570 32.61 1.21 -16.92
N VAL A 571 31.62 1.75 -17.62
CA VAL A 571 30.19 1.69 -17.28
C VAL A 571 29.41 1.22 -18.50
N SER A 572 28.52 0.25 -18.30
CA SER A 572 27.65 -0.26 -19.35
C SER A 572 26.28 -0.59 -18.79
N ASP A 573 25.28 -0.44 -19.63
CA ASP A 573 23.91 -0.89 -19.36
C ASP A 573 23.76 -2.40 -19.68
N PRO A 574 23.14 -3.21 -18.81
CA PRO A 574 22.94 -4.65 -19.04
C PRO A 574 22.20 -4.96 -20.36
N GLU A 575 21.21 -4.14 -20.72
CA GLU A 575 20.40 -4.24 -21.94
C GLU A 575 21.12 -3.66 -23.17
N GLY A 576 22.27 -3.03 -22.97
CA GLY A 576 23.06 -2.40 -24.01
C GLY A 576 22.48 -1.08 -24.50
N VAL A 577 21.65 -0.41 -23.69
CA VAL A 577 21.15 0.94 -23.99
C VAL A 577 22.31 1.95 -23.85
N PRO A 578 22.47 2.89 -24.80
CA PRO A 578 23.49 3.94 -24.68
C PRO A 578 23.24 4.85 -23.47
N LEU A 579 24.29 5.16 -22.72
CA LEU A 579 24.21 5.96 -21.50
C LEU A 579 24.25 7.47 -21.80
N GLU A 580 23.41 8.22 -21.11
CA GLU A 580 23.48 9.68 -21.04
C GLU A 580 24.40 10.10 -19.90
N LEU A 581 25.40 10.93 -20.21
CA LEU A 581 26.36 11.43 -19.24
C LEU A 581 26.17 12.92 -18.97
N ASP A 582 26.34 13.31 -17.71
CA ASP A 582 26.46 14.70 -17.29
C ASP A 582 27.49 14.86 -16.17
N ILE A 583 28.04 16.07 -16.07
CA ILE A 583 28.86 16.50 -14.94
C ILE A 583 28.17 17.70 -14.32
N ALA A 584 27.67 17.54 -13.09
CA ALA A 584 26.89 18.56 -12.38
C ALA A 584 25.67 19.08 -13.18
N GLY A 585 25.03 18.22 -13.98
CA GLY A 585 23.86 18.55 -14.80
C GLY A 585 24.18 19.19 -16.16
N GLU A 586 25.45 19.36 -16.51
CA GLU A 586 25.88 20.02 -17.74
C GLU A 586 26.64 19.06 -18.66
N LYS A 587 26.49 19.25 -19.99
CA LYS A 587 27.23 18.48 -21.02
C LYS A 587 28.53 19.15 -21.46
N ASN A 588 28.74 20.41 -21.07
CA ASN A 588 29.98 21.13 -21.28
C ASN A 588 30.11 22.20 -20.20
N GLY A 589 31.34 22.54 -19.82
CA GLY A 589 31.59 23.51 -18.78
C GLY A 589 33.04 23.52 -18.33
N GLU A 590 33.36 24.42 -17.41
CA GLU A 590 34.70 24.55 -16.83
C GLU A 590 34.70 23.99 -15.40
N GLN A 591 35.66 23.15 -15.06
CA GLN A 591 35.82 22.62 -13.71
C GLN A 591 37.29 22.46 -13.35
N GLY A 592 37.79 23.33 -12.46
CA GLY A 592 39.22 23.39 -12.16
C GLY A 592 40.02 23.95 -13.36
N PRO A 593 41.18 23.37 -13.71
CA PRO A 593 42.02 23.87 -14.80
C PRO A 593 41.60 23.41 -16.21
N ILE A 594 40.39 22.84 -16.38
CA ILE A 594 39.94 22.28 -17.67
C ILE A 594 38.55 22.76 -18.07
N LEU A 595 38.31 22.75 -19.38
CA LEU A 595 36.99 22.73 -20.02
C LEU A 595 36.65 21.28 -20.39
N PHE A 596 35.48 20.78 -19.99
CA PHE A 596 34.97 19.49 -20.42
C PHE A 596 33.86 19.64 -21.47
N SER A 597 33.73 18.66 -22.35
CA SER A 597 32.62 18.51 -23.31
C SER A 597 32.28 17.04 -23.49
N ILE A 598 30.99 16.71 -23.42
CA ILE A 598 30.46 15.35 -23.49
C ILE A 598 29.73 15.16 -24.82
N GLU A 599 30.11 14.14 -25.58
CA GLU A 599 29.41 13.71 -26.80
C GLU A 599 29.15 12.19 -26.75
N GLY A 600 27.89 11.81 -26.51
CA GLY A 600 27.53 10.43 -26.19
C GLY A 600 28.22 10.00 -24.89
N GLU A 601 28.92 8.87 -24.93
CA GLU A 601 29.68 8.34 -23.79
C GLU A 601 31.12 8.86 -23.72
N ARG A 602 31.52 9.77 -24.63
CA ARG A 602 32.88 10.32 -24.69
C ARG A 602 32.98 11.67 -24.03
N ILE A 603 33.99 11.81 -23.17
CA ILE A 603 34.31 13.04 -22.45
C ILE A 603 35.61 13.58 -23.02
N THR A 604 35.55 14.78 -23.58
CA THR A 604 36.72 15.55 -24.05
C THR A 604 37.11 16.57 -22.99
N LEU A 605 38.36 16.53 -22.55
CA LEU A 605 38.96 17.44 -21.57
C LEU A 605 39.96 18.34 -22.28
N THR A 606 39.83 19.65 -22.13
CA THR A 606 40.72 20.64 -22.73
C THR A 606 41.34 21.50 -21.62
N PRO A 607 42.67 21.59 -21.50
CA PRO A 607 43.29 22.47 -20.51
C PRO A 607 42.94 23.93 -20.80
N LEU A 608 42.60 24.68 -19.75
CA LEU A 608 42.42 26.12 -19.84
C LEU A 608 43.78 26.80 -19.97
N LEU A 609 43.80 27.96 -20.63
CA LEU A 609 45.01 28.71 -20.87
C LEU A 609 45.67 29.12 -19.54
N ASN A 610 46.96 28.81 -19.37
CA ASN A 610 47.78 29.12 -18.18
C ASN A 610 47.18 28.63 -16.85
N ALA A 611 46.38 27.56 -16.88
CA ALA A 611 45.75 26.99 -15.69
C ALA A 611 46.24 25.57 -15.45
N HIS A 612 46.80 25.33 -14.27
CA HIS A 612 47.32 24.04 -13.84
C HIS A 612 46.75 23.61 -12.48
N GLY A 613 46.96 22.34 -12.13
CA GLY A 613 46.48 21.75 -10.88
C GLY A 613 45.69 20.46 -11.09
N ALA A 614 44.97 20.01 -10.07
CA ALA A 614 44.19 18.78 -10.11
C ALA A 614 42.72 19.03 -9.80
N THR A 615 41.84 18.25 -10.44
CA THR A 615 40.39 18.27 -10.21
C THR A 615 39.83 16.86 -10.32
N VAL A 616 38.68 16.61 -9.69
CA VAL A 616 37.94 15.34 -9.80
C VAL A 616 36.58 15.64 -10.38
N LEU A 617 36.29 15.06 -11.54
CA LEU A 617 34.98 15.14 -12.18
C LEU A 617 34.07 14.06 -11.61
N GLN A 618 32.87 14.48 -11.20
CA GLN A 618 31.80 13.60 -10.74
C GLN A 618 30.82 13.42 -11.89
N ILE A 619 30.97 12.31 -12.62
CA ILE A 619 30.20 12.00 -13.82
C ILE A 619 29.01 11.13 -13.42
N LEU A 620 27.81 11.56 -13.76
CA LEU A 620 26.60 10.74 -13.63
C LEU A 620 26.34 10.06 -14.97
N ALA A 621 26.17 8.73 -14.95
CA ALA A 621 25.80 7.93 -16.10
C ALA A 621 24.40 7.36 -15.91
N SER A 622 23.47 7.65 -16.84
CA SER A 622 22.06 7.27 -16.74
C SER A 622 21.57 6.57 -18.00
N ASP A 623 20.71 5.58 -17.83
CA ASP A 623 19.90 4.94 -18.88
C ASP A 623 18.58 5.70 -19.15
N GLY A 624 18.26 6.71 -18.33
CA GLY A 624 17.05 7.53 -18.42
C GLY A 624 15.85 7.03 -17.60
N GLU A 625 15.90 5.83 -17.02
CA GLU A 625 14.81 5.25 -16.23
C GLU A 625 15.24 4.90 -14.80
N ASN A 626 16.45 4.37 -14.62
CA ASN A 626 17.00 3.98 -13.32
C ASN A 626 17.88 5.08 -12.69
N PRO A 627 18.17 4.99 -11.38
CA PRO A 627 19.12 5.89 -10.74
C PRO A 627 20.50 5.85 -11.40
N SER A 628 21.05 7.03 -11.69
CA SER A 628 22.34 7.17 -12.35
C SER A 628 23.48 6.62 -11.50
N VAL A 629 24.50 6.07 -12.16
CA VAL A 629 25.75 5.62 -11.53
C VAL A 629 26.73 6.78 -11.48
N LEU A 630 27.30 7.02 -10.29
CA LEU A 630 28.36 8.01 -10.10
C LEU A 630 29.74 7.42 -10.42
N VAL A 631 30.47 8.07 -11.31
CA VAL A 631 31.85 7.75 -11.68
C VAL A 631 32.75 8.96 -11.41
N GLU A 632 33.84 8.71 -10.69
CA GLU A 632 34.85 9.74 -10.42
C GLU A 632 36.00 9.61 -11.42
N MET A 633 36.37 10.73 -12.05
CA MET A 633 37.51 10.85 -12.95
C MET A 633 38.48 11.91 -12.42
N ALA A 634 39.66 11.49 -11.99
CA ALA A 634 40.72 12.40 -11.57
C ALA A 634 41.48 12.95 -12.79
N VAL A 635 41.67 14.26 -12.82
CA VAL A 635 42.37 14.99 -13.89
C VAL A 635 43.50 15.80 -13.28
N VAL A 636 44.68 15.77 -13.89
CA VAL A 636 45.87 16.54 -13.51
C VAL A 636 46.37 17.31 -14.72
N VAL A 637 46.48 18.63 -14.57
CA VAL A 637 47.08 19.54 -15.55
C VAL A 637 48.41 20.02 -14.99
N ASN A 638 49.50 19.70 -15.69
CA ASN A 638 50.85 20.08 -15.28
C ASN A 638 51.17 21.52 -15.71
N PRO A 639 51.87 22.31 -14.87
CA PRO A 639 52.34 23.62 -15.27
C PRO A 639 53.46 23.55 -16.31
N VAL A 640 53.47 24.49 -17.25
CA VAL A 640 54.45 24.67 -18.32
C VAL A 640 54.84 26.14 -18.39
N ASN A 641 56.15 26.42 -18.31
CA ASN A 641 56.70 27.78 -18.29
C ASN A 641 56.28 28.61 -19.53
N ASP A 642 55.64 29.76 -19.29
CA ASP A 642 55.30 30.77 -20.28
C ASP A 642 56.48 31.67 -20.64
N PRO A 643 56.55 32.22 -21.87
CA PRO A 643 57.58 33.20 -22.23
C PRO A 643 57.25 34.60 -21.67
N VAL A 644 58.29 35.39 -21.37
CA VAL A 644 58.15 36.81 -20.99
C VAL A 644 57.28 37.60 -21.98
N VAL A 645 56.27 38.29 -21.45
CA VAL A 645 55.34 39.12 -22.24
C VAL A 645 55.79 40.58 -22.22
N VAL A 646 56.04 41.13 -23.41
CA VAL A 646 56.54 42.50 -23.57
C VAL A 646 55.45 43.48 -24.00
N ASN A 647 55.42 44.66 -23.36
CA ASN A 647 54.55 45.76 -23.76
C ASN A 647 55.30 46.68 -24.73
N ALA A 648 55.35 46.30 -26.01
CA ALA A 648 56.12 47.00 -27.04
C ALA A 648 55.91 48.53 -27.10
N SER A 649 54.72 49.03 -26.72
CA SER A 649 54.42 50.47 -26.72
C SER A 649 55.18 51.28 -25.66
N ALA A 650 55.64 50.64 -24.59
CA ALA A 650 56.37 51.29 -23.50
C ALA A 650 57.89 51.36 -23.75
N TRP A 651 58.41 50.59 -24.71
CA TRP A 651 59.81 50.60 -25.10
C TRP A 651 60.09 51.78 -26.05
N THR A 652 60.53 52.91 -25.48
CA THR A 652 60.77 54.15 -26.23
C THR A 652 62.17 54.72 -25.97
N ASN A 653 62.65 55.54 -26.90
CA ASN A 653 63.93 56.24 -26.76
C ASN A 653 63.94 57.13 -25.51
N LEU A 654 65.08 57.19 -24.83
CA LEU A 654 65.25 57.92 -23.59
C LEU A 654 65.67 59.37 -23.88
N SER A 655 65.16 60.31 -23.08
CA SER A 655 65.54 61.71 -23.14
C SER A 655 65.67 62.28 -21.74
N MET A 656 66.78 62.95 -21.47
CA MET A 656 67.09 63.59 -20.20
C MET A 656 67.84 64.91 -20.43
N VAL A 657 68.01 65.71 -19.38
CA VAL A 657 68.84 66.92 -19.39
C VAL A 657 70.11 66.64 -18.60
N GLU A 658 71.22 67.30 -18.95
CA GLU A 658 72.45 67.20 -18.16
C GLU A 658 72.23 67.72 -16.72
N ASP A 659 73.16 67.37 -15.84
CA ASP A 659 73.15 67.72 -14.40
C ASP A 659 71.99 67.21 -13.55
N THR A 660 71.08 66.39 -14.11
CA THR A 660 69.98 65.78 -13.36
C THR A 660 69.86 64.26 -13.57
N PRO A 661 69.59 63.48 -12.51
CA PRO A 661 69.36 62.05 -12.64
C PRO A 661 67.99 61.75 -13.28
N PHE A 662 67.93 60.70 -14.09
CA PHE A 662 66.71 60.19 -14.74
C PHE A 662 66.37 58.78 -14.23
N THR A 663 65.09 58.47 -14.03
CA THR A 663 64.63 57.14 -13.57
C THR A 663 63.77 56.46 -14.65
N LEU A 664 64.20 55.27 -15.08
CA LEU A 664 63.45 54.41 -15.99
C LEU A 664 62.75 53.29 -15.22
N ALA A 665 61.42 53.31 -15.16
CA ALA A 665 60.63 52.26 -14.52
C ALA A 665 60.48 51.03 -15.42
N LEU A 666 60.76 49.83 -14.90
CA LEU A 666 60.81 48.59 -15.70
C LEU A 666 59.50 47.80 -15.70
N SER A 667 58.69 47.90 -14.64
CA SER A 667 57.41 47.18 -14.53
C SER A 667 56.42 47.40 -15.69
N PRO A 668 56.35 48.59 -16.34
CA PRO A 668 55.47 48.79 -17.50
C PRO A 668 55.98 48.14 -18.80
N LEU A 669 57.24 47.70 -18.85
CA LEU A 669 57.90 47.25 -20.07
C LEU A 669 57.68 45.76 -20.37
N ALA A 670 57.62 44.93 -19.34
CA ALA A 670 57.37 43.50 -19.45
C ALA A 670 56.80 42.90 -18.17
N TYR A 671 56.10 41.78 -18.30
CA TYR A 671 55.65 40.93 -17.20
C TYR A 671 55.74 39.46 -17.61
N ASP A 672 55.69 38.57 -16.63
CA ASP A 672 55.67 37.13 -16.84
C ASP A 672 54.30 36.57 -16.38
N VAL A 673 53.76 35.60 -17.11
CA VAL A 673 52.41 35.05 -16.86
C VAL A 673 52.40 34.15 -15.62
N ASP A 674 53.47 33.37 -15.43
CA ASP A 674 53.67 32.50 -14.26
C ASP A 674 54.10 33.29 -13.01
N GLY A 675 54.49 34.55 -13.21
CA GLY A 675 54.97 35.44 -12.16
C GLY A 675 56.44 35.24 -11.85
N ASP A 676 57.21 34.66 -12.79
CA ASP A 676 58.65 34.48 -12.63
C ASP A 676 59.39 35.83 -12.52
N PRO A 677 60.43 35.90 -11.67
CA PRO A 677 61.15 37.14 -11.43
C PRO A 677 61.96 37.56 -12.67
N LEU A 678 61.58 38.71 -13.25
CA LEU A 678 62.27 39.28 -14.41
C LEU A 678 63.63 39.90 -14.04
N THR A 679 64.66 39.49 -14.76
CA THR A 679 66.02 40.04 -14.68
C THR A 679 66.26 41.04 -15.80
N TRP A 680 66.74 42.23 -15.45
CA TRP A 680 66.95 43.34 -16.39
C TRP A 680 68.43 43.72 -16.51
N THR A 681 68.92 43.92 -17.73
CA THR A 681 70.26 44.47 -17.99
C THR A 681 70.21 45.62 -19.00
N LEU A 682 71.09 46.60 -18.82
CA LEU A 682 71.30 47.70 -19.77
C LEU A 682 72.75 47.65 -20.24
N GLU A 683 72.96 47.46 -21.54
CA GLU A 683 74.27 47.26 -22.17
C GLU A 683 74.52 48.31 -23.26
N GLY A 684 75.76 48.78 -23.42
CA GLY A 684 76.12 49.78 -24.44
C GLY A 684 77.35 50.60 -24.06
N ASN A 685 77.63 51.65 -24.83
CA ASN A 685 78.64 52.64 -24.44
C ASN A 685 78.04 53.57 -23.38
N LEU A 686 78.43 53.37 -22.12
CA LEU A 686 77.96 54.12 -20.96
C LEU A 686 79.03 55.06 -20.40
N ASP A 687 80.08 55.40 -21.16
CA ASP A 687 81.19 56.24 -20.66
C ASP A 687 80.73 57.62 -20.15
N VAL A 688 79.55 58.07 -20.61
CA VAL A 688 78.91 59.35 -20.26
C VAL A 688 77.79 59.21 -19.21
N LEU A 689 77.55 58.01 -18.67
CA LEU A 689 76.43 57.70 -17.77
C LEU A 689 76.86 56.77 -16.62
N SER A 690 76.45 57.09 -15.41
CA SER A 690 76.39 56.14 -14.30
C SER A 690 75.02 55.48 -14.26
N VAL A 691 74.96 54.15 -14.26
CA VAL A 691 73.73 53.36 -14.25
C VAL A 691 73.67 52.50 -13.00
N SER A 692 72.54 52.53 -12.29
CA SER A 692 72.27 51.60 -11.19
C SER A 692 70.83 51.09 -11.23
N LEU A 693 70.62 49.82 -10.87
CA LEU A 693 69.29 49.22 -10.77
C LEU A 693 68.83 49.25 -9.32
N VAL A 694 67.78 50.02 -9.02
CA VAL A 694 67.23 50.16 -7.67
C VAL A 694 65.72 49.98 -7.75
N ASN A 695 65.16 49.07 -6.94
CA ASN A 695 63.71 48.84 -6.84
C ASN A 695 63.00 48.68 -8.20
N ASN A 696 63.54 47.82 -9.08
CA ASN A 696 63.00 47.56 -10.43
C ASN A 696 62.92 48.80 -11.33
N SER A 697 63.83 49.76 -11.14
CA SER A 697 64.02 50.93 -12.00
C SER A 697 65.51 51.20 -12.23
N PHE A 698 65.89 51.58 -13.44
CA PHE A 698 67.24 52.07 -13.71
C PHE A 698 67.33 53.56 -13.35
N GLU A 699 68.28 53.91 -12.48
CA GLU A 699 68.71 55.30 -12.23
C GLU A 699 69.91 55.61 -13.13
N LEU A 700 69.75 56.62 -13.99
CA LEU A 700 70.75 57.09 -14.96
C LEU A 700 71.22 58.48 -14.56
N VAL A 701 72.52 58.65 -14.31
CA VAL A 701 73.13 59.94 -13.96
C VAL A 701 74.15 60.32 -15.05
N PRO A 702 73.99 61.44 -15.75
CA PRO A 702 74.93 61.85 -16.78
C PRO A 702 76.24 62.33 -16.15
N ALA A 703 77.35 62.22 -16.88
CA ALA A 703 78.59 62.91 -16.49
C ALA A 703 78.40 64.44 -16.55
N ASN A 704 79.18 65.19 -15.78
CA ASN A 704 79.13 66.65 -15.76
C ASN A 704 79.34 67.21 -17.17
N ASP A 705 78.51 68.17 -17.59
CA ASP A 705 78.58 68.87 -18.88
C ASP A 705 78.51 67.92 -20.11
N ALA A 706 77.87 66.76 -19.95
CA ALA A 706 77.70 65.77 -21.01
C ALA A 706 76.39 65.98 -21.78
N PHE A 707 76.49 66.42 -23.03
CA PHE A 707 75.34 66.60 -23.93
C PHE A 707 75.51 65.89 -25.28
N GLY A 708 74.39 65.56 -25.93
CA GLY A 708 74.35 64.95 -27.25
C GLY A 708 73.44 63.73 -27.38
N ILE A 709 73.56 63.01 -28.50
CA ILE A 709 72.77 61.80 -28.79
C ILE A 709 73.69 60.58 -28.74
N TYR A 710 73.33 59.62 -27.89
CA TYR A 710 74.03 58.36 -27.70
C TYR A 710 73.17 57.22 -28.26
N GLN A 711 73.75 56.40 -29.12
CA GLN A 711 73.08 55.29 -29.79
C GLN A 711 73.70 53.96 -29.39
N GLY A 712 72.93 52.87 -29.50
CA GLY A 712 73.40 51.51 -29.21
C GLY A 712 73.27 51.10 -27.75
N LEU A 713 72.20 51.54 -27.08
CA LEU A 713 71.84 51.09 -25.73
C LEU A 713 70.86 49.92 -25.84
N TRP A 714 71.25 48.73 -25.41
CA TRP A 714 70.43 47.54 -25.41
C TRP A 714 69.83 47.31 -24.03
N LEU A 715 68.51 47.37 -23.95
CA LEU A 715 67.75 47.00 -22.75
C LEU A 715 67.25 45.57 -22.92
N ASN A 716 67.62 44.69 -22.00
CA ASN A 716 67.30 43.26 -22.04
C ASN A 716 66.47 42.87 -20.82
N VAL A 717 65.48 41.99 -21.03
CA VAL A 717 64.67 41.36 -19.98
C VAL A 717 64.63 39.85 -20.17
N SER A 718 64.81 39.09 -19.09
CA SER A 718 64.72 37.63 -19.09
C SER A 718 64.01 37.10 -17.85
N ASP A 719 63.18 36.08 -18.03
CA ASP A 719 62.57 35.26 -16.97
C ASP A 719 63.49 34.10 -16.51
N GLY A 720 64.66 33.91 -17.16
CA GLY A 720 65.59 32.82 -16.94
C GLY A 720 65.55 31.71 -18.01
N SER A 721 64.44 31.61 -18.75
CA SER A 721 64.20 30.66 -19.86
C SER A 721 64.21 31.36 -21.22
N THR A 722 63.51 32.49 -21.32
CA THR A 722 63.39 33.33 -22.51
C THR A 722 63.97 34.72 -22.26
N THR A 723 64.31 35.44 -23.34
CA THR A 723 64.92 36.78 -23.27
C THR A 723 64.40 37.65 -24.39
N HIS A 724 64.05 38.90 -24.07
CA HIS A 724 63.75 39.95 -25.03
C HIS A 724 64.75 41.09 -24.92
N SER A 725 65.15 41.65 -26.06
CA SER A 725 66.18 42.69 -26.19
C SER A 725 65.73 43.76 -27.16
N GLU A 726 65.84 45.03 -26.77
CA GLU A 726 65.48 46.18 -27.62
C GLU A 726 66.60 47.22 -27.63
N ASN A 727 66.84 47.84 -28.79
CA ASN A 727 67.87 48.86 -28.99
C ASN A 727 67.27 50.27 -28.89
N LEU A 728 67.70 51.02 -27.89
CA LEU A 728 67.25 52.36 -27.55
C LEU A 728 68.34 53.40 -27.87
N SER A 729 67.92 54.64 -28.09
CA SER A 729 68.79 55.82 -28.10
C SER A 729 68.54 56.71 -26.88
N LEU A 730 69.58 57.37 -26.39
CA LEU A 730 69.52 58.36 -25.33
C LEU A 730 69.89 59.73 -25.88
N THR A 731 69.05 60.73 -25.61
CA THR A 731 69.36 62.14 -25.86
C THR A 731 69.57 62.86 -24.54
N ILE A 732 70.74 63.47 -24.34
CA ILE A 732 71.04 64.36 -23.21
C ILE A 732 71.06 65.80 -23.74
N ALA A 733 70.16 66.64 -23.26
CA ALA A 733 70.09 68.06 -23.65
C ALA A 733 71.00 68.92 -22.77
N ALA A 734 71.69 69.88 -23.40
CA ALA A 734 72.58 70.82 -22.73
C ALA A 734 71.83 71.87 -21.88
N VAL A 735 72.47 72.44 -20.88
CA VAL A 735 71.99 73.47 -19.93
C VAL A 735 73.05 74.58 -19.84
N GLY A 736 72.63 75.85 -19.95
CA GLY A 736 73.53 77.01 -20.08
C GLY A 736 74.47 77.29 -18.89
N ASP A 737 75.73 77.64 -19.19
CA ASP A 737 76.83 78.00 -18.28
C ASP A 737 77.27 79.50 -18.33
N LEU A 738 78.06 79.97 -17.35
CA LEU A 738 78.58 81.36 -17.29
C LEU A 738 79.96 81.50 -17.98
N PRO A 739 80.23 82.65 -18.65
CA PRO A 739 81.51 82.88 -19.32
C PRO A 739 82.63 83.27 -18.34
N PHE A 740 83.87 83.01 -18.72
CA PHE A 740 85.09 83.33 -17.99
C PHE A 740 85.87 84.49 -18.68
N VAL A 741 86.20 85.58 -17.96
CA VAL A 741 86.82 86.82 -18.49
C VAL A 741 88.14 87.19 -17.77
N ALA A 742 89.16 87.70 -18.49
CA ALA A 742 90.44 88.16 -17.91
C ALA A 742 91.10 89.37 -18.63
N ILE A 743 91.68 90.34 -17.89
CA ILE A 743 92.52 91.45 -18.45
C ILE A 743 94.02 91.08 -18.44
N GLU A 744 94.58 90.87 -19.63
CA GLU A 744 95.95 90.41 -19.84
C GLU A 744 97.01 91.50 -19.63
N SER A 745 96.88 92.67 -20.27
CA SER A 745 97.86 93.77 -20.11
C SER A 745 97.33 95.14 -20.53
N VAL A 746 97.94 96.22 -20.03
CA VAL A 746 97.64 97.62 -20.42
C VAL A 746 98.95 98.35 -20.70
N GLN A 747 99.09 98.98 -21.88
CA GLN A 747 100.33 99.59 -22.37
C GLN A 747 100.12 101.04 -22.81
N GLY A 748 100.85 101.99 -22.22
CA GLY A 748 100.73 103.43 -22.52
C GLY A 748 101.30 103.82 -23.89
N MET A 749 100.67 104.77 -24.57
CA MET A 749 101.10 105.32 -25.86
C MET A 749 101.42 106.83 -25.76
N SER A 750 102.28 107.32 -26.66
CA SER A 750 102.63 108.74 -26.76
C SER A 750 101.38 109.59 -27.08
N GLY A 751 100.99 110.44 -26.12
CA GLY A 751 99.85 111.34 -26.23
C GLY A 751 98.54 110.67 -25.79
N SER A 752 98.14 110.86 -24.52
CA SER A 752 96.76 110.68 -24.03
C SER A 752 96.02 109.36 -24.35
N THR A 753 96.69 108.24 -24.67
CA THR A 753 96.02 106.94 -24.95
C THR A 753 96.84 105.73 -24.45
N ALA A 754 96.19 104.58 -24.20
CA ALA A 754 96.83 103.28 -23.90
C ALA A 754 96.07 102.11 -24.56
N ASN A 755 96.73 100.99 -24.84
CA ASN A 755 96.10 99.75 -25.32
C ASN A 755 95.86 98.77 -24.16
N MET A 756 94.67 98.20 -24.04
CA MET A 756 94.32 97.10 -23.12
C MET A 756 94.06 95.80 -23.89
N TYR A 757 94.69 94.72 -23.47
CA TYR A 757 94.49 93.35 -23.98
C TYR A 757 93.71 92.52 -22.95
N TRP A 758 92.68 91.77 -23.36
CA TRP A 758 91.82 90.94 -22.51
C TRP A 758 91.26 89.71 -23.24
N SER A 759 90.73 88.72 -22.53
CA SER A 759 90.18 87.48 -23.09
C SER A 759 88.84 87.06 -22.45
N VAL A 760 88.00 86.32 -23.19
CA VAL A 760 86.71 85.75 -22.72
C VAL A 760 86.39 84.38 -23.35
N ALA A 761 85.79 83.42 -22.61
CA ALA A 761 85.40 82.08 -23.08
C ALA A 761 84.18 81.50 -22.35
N ASP A 762 83.43 80.56 -22.95
CA ASP A 762 82.26 79.88 -22.37
C ASP A 762 82.27 78.36 -22.70
N VAL A 763 81.77 77.51 -21.78
CA VAL A 763 81.75 76.03 -21.92
C VAL A 763 80.82 75.57 -23.03
N ASP A 764 79.70 76.27 -23.22
CA ASP A 764 78.69 75.94 -24.24
C ASP A 764 79.03 76.56 -25.61
N GLY A 765 80.10 77.36 -25.66
CA GLY A 765 80.70 77.90 -26.88
C GLY A 765 80.05 79.17 -27.42
N SER A 766 79.04 79.72 -26.75
CA SER A 766 78.43 81.02 -27.08
C SER A 766 79.02 82.11 -26.18
N VAL A 767 79.68 83.12 -26.75
CA VAL A 767 80.39 84.16 -25.97
C VAL A 767 80.04 85.55 -26.48
N ASN A 768 79.63 86.45 -25.57
CA ASN A 768 79.50 87.87 -25.86
C ASN A 768 80.89 88.56 -25.79
N THR A 769 81.25 89.28 -26.85
CA THR A 769 82.54 90.03 -26.93
C THR A 769 82.37 91.53 -26.74
N GLU A 770 81.14 92.01 -26.55
CA GLU A 770 80.90 93.38 -26.10
C GLU A 770 81.23 93.47 -24.61
N ALA A 771 82.04 94.47 -24.25
CA ALA A 771 82.44 94.69 -22.87
C ALA A 771 82.37 96.17 -22.51
N SER A 772 81.94 96.47 -21.29
CA SER A 772 81.96 97.81 -20.73
C SER A 772 83.29 98.05 -20.04
N VAL A 773 83.93 99.21 -20.27
CA VAL A 773 85.18 99.58 -19.59
C VAL A 773 85.01 100.85 -18.77
N SER A 774 85.39 100.76 -17.50
CA SER A 774 85.43 101.88 -16.56
C SER A 774 86.86 102.19 -16.15
N VAL A 775 87.20 103.48 -16.10
CA VAL A 775 88.53 104.00 -15.76
C VAL A 775 88.36 104.95 -14.57
N ASP A 776 88.97 104.61 -13.42
CA ASP A 776 88.76 105.25 -12.11
C ASP A 776 87.27 105.45 -11.74
N GLY A 777 86.45 104.44 -12.03
CA GLY A 777 85.01 104.45 -11.76
C GLY A 777 84.18 105.29 -12.72
N THR A 778 84.79 105.82 -13.79
CA THR A 778 84.07 106.52 -14.87
C THR A 778 84.08 105.66 -16.13
N VAL A 779 82.90 105.30 -16.63
CA VAL A 779 82.76 104.56 -17.90
C VAL A 779 83.33 105.40 -19.04
N VAL A 780 84.23 104.79 -19.80
CA VAL A 780 84.86 105.41 -20.96
C VAL A 780 84.29 104.81 -22.23
N GLU A 781 83.95 105.66 -23.18
CA GLU A 781 83.53 105.23 -24.52
C GLU A 781 84.73 104.66 -25.27
N VAL A 782 84.70 103.35 -25.49
CA VAL A 782 85.78 102.58 -26.10
C VAL A 782 85.23 101.61 -27.13
N SER A 783 86.08 101.22 -28.08
CA SER A 783 85.78 100.16 -29.04
C SER A 783 86.78 99.04 -28.87
N HIS A 784 86.28 97.80 -28.84
CA HIS A 784 87.07 96.58 -28.68
C HIS A 784 87.23 95.92 -30.05
N SER A 785 88.43 95.43 -30.35
CA SER A 785 88.68 94.57 -31.52
C SER A 785 89.03 93.18 -31.02
N CYS A 786 88.11 92.24 -31.21
CA CYS A 786 88.26 90.85 -30.76
C CYS A 786 88.59 89.92 -31.92
N LEU A 787 89.51 89.00 -31.68
CA LEU A 787 89.84 87.89 -32.56
C LEU A 787 89.54 86.60 -31.81
N SER A 788 88.69 85.76 -32.41
CA SER A 788 88.47 84.40 -31.94
C SER A 788 89.77 83.60 -32.07
N SER A 789 90.19 82.97 -30.99
CA SER A 789 91.23 81.94 -31.01
C SER A 789 90.58 80.55 -31.11
N SER A 790 91.37 79.52 -31.44
CA SER A 790 90.90 78.13 -31.40
C SER A 790 90.48 77.72 -29.98
N ASN A 791 89.29 77.14 -29.84
CA ASN A 791 88.62 76.66 -28.60
C ASN A 791 87.69 77.66 -27.88
N GLY A 792 86.97 78.52 -28.61
CA GLY A 792 85.90 79.33 -28.01
C GLY A 792 86.37 80.48 -27.12
N VAL A 793 87.69 80.70 -27.03
CA VAL A 793 88.30 81.83 -26.33
C VAL A 793 88.51 82.99 -27.31
N TYR A 794 87.97 84.17 -27.00
CA TYR A 794 88.16 85.40 -27.76
C TYR A 794 89.22 86.27 -27.11
N GLN A 795 90.19 86.76 -27.89
CA GLN A 795 91.22 87.70 -27.45
C GLN A 795 90.94 89.08 -28.02
N CYS A 796 90.87 90.09 -27.16
CA CYS A 796 90.37 91.41 -27.46
C CYS A 796 91.38 92.51 -27.13
N VAL A 797 91.38 93.56 -27.94
CA VAL A 797 92.21 94.77 -27.74
C VAL A 797 91.32 96.01 -27.72
N THR A 798 91.54 96.89 -26.74
CA THR A 798 90.76 98.10 -26.51
C THR A 798 91.68 99.32 -26.38
N LEU A 799 91.39 100.40 -27.10
CA LEU A 799 92.13 101.67 -26.99
C LEU A 799 91.47 102.55 -25.93
N LEU A 800 92.20 102.89 -24.87
CA LEU A 800 91.75 103.66 -23.71
C LEU A 800 92.23 105.13 -23.81
N PRO A 801 91.34 106.15 -23.70
CA PRO A 801 91.74 107.56 -23.62
C PRO A 801 92.17 107.98 -22.20
N PHE A 802 93.21 108.82 -22.09
CA PHE A 802 93.78 109.38 -20.84
C PHE A 802 93.99 110.91 -20.91
N SER A 803 93.62 111.66 -19.85
CA SER A 803 93.81 113.12 -19.80
C SER A 803 95.17 113.49 -19.19
N PRO A 804 96.04 114.29 -19.84
CA PRO A 804 97.38 114.59 -19.35
C PRO A 804 97.30 115.70 -18.29
N GLY A 805 97.06 115.33 -17.03
CA GLY A 805 96.93 116.29 -15.93
C GLY A 805 96.94 115.74 -14.51
N SER A 806 96.91 114.42 -14.30
CA SER A 806 96.96 113.79 -12.97
C SER A 806 98.14 112.83 -12.87
N ALA A 807 99.05 113.10 -11.93
CA ALA A 807 100.24 112.29 -11.66
C ALA A 807 99.92 111.08 -10.74
N THR A 808 98.90 110.28 -11.06
CA THR A 808 98.44 109.12 -10.26
C THR A 808 98.00 107.93 -11.12
N SER A 809 98.23 106.69 -10.65
CA SER A 809 97.78 105.42 -11.24
C SER A 809 96.26 105.32 -11.36
N VAL A 810 95.78 104.56 -12.34
CA VAL A 810 94.37 104.48 -12.75
C VAL A 810 93.83 103.04 -12.65
N TYR A 811 92.61 102.85 -12.14
CA TYR A 811 91.91 101.55 -12.01
C TYR A 811 91.02 101.28 -13.21
N ILE A 812 91.16 100.12 -13.84
CA ILE A 812 90.40 99.72 -15.03
C ILE A 812 89.52 98.52 -14.65
N GLU A 813 88.23 98.60 -14.94
CA GLU A 813 87.29 97.47 -14.84
C GLU A 813 86.72 97.15 -16.22
N LEU A 814 86.66 95.85 -16.54
CA LEU A 814 86.10 95.26 -17.74
C LEU A 814 84.93 94.36 -17.32
N GLU A 815 83.74 94.64 -17.81
CA GLU A 815 82.53 93.86 -17.55
C GLU A 815 82.02 93.25 -18.85
N VAL A 816 81.79 91.93 -18.88
CA VAL A 816 81.13 91.22 -19.98
C VAL A 816 79.81 90.66 -19.46
N TYR A 817 78.74 90.84 -20.22
CA TYR A 817 77.40 90.37 -19.88
C TYR A 817 77.05 89.11 -20.66
N ASP A 818 76.58 88.09 -19.94
CA ASP A 818 76.02 86.87 -20.52
C ASP A 818 74.50 87.03 -20.71
N ASP A 819 74.06 86.97 -21.95
CA ASP A 819 72.66 87.14 -22.33
C ASP A 819 71.79 85.91 -22.01
N GLU A 820 72.38 84.71 -21.93
CA GLU A 820 71.64 83.46 -21.69
C GLU A 820 71.28 83.29 -20.21
N LEU A 821 72.21 83.65 -19.32
CA LEU A 821 72.02 83.59 -17.87
C LEU A 821 71.66 84.93 -17.22
N GLU A 822 71.54 86.00 -18.02
CA GLU A 822 71.27 87.39 -17.62
C GLU A 822 72.23 87.91 -16.51
N ARG A 823 73.50 87.54 -16.56
CA ARG A 823 74.50 87.83 -15.52
C ARG A 823 75.80 88.38 -16.09
N SER A 824 76.45 89.30 -15.38
CA SER A 824 77.77 89.83 -15.78
C SER A 824 78.94 89.13 -15.07
N VAL A 825 80.07 89.07 -15.76
CA VAL A 825 81.37 88.68 -15.21
C VAL A 825 82.35 89.85 -15.35
N ILE A 826 83.08 90.16 -14.27
CA ILE A 826 83.91 91.36 -14.16
C ILE A 826 85.39 90.98 -13.97
N ALA A 827 86.28 91.64 -14.70
CA ALA A 827 87.74 91.61 -14.52
C ALA A 827 88.30 93.02 -14.30
N SER A 828 89.34 93.20 -13.46
CA SER A 828 89.89 94.52 -13.16
C SER A 828 91.43 94.57 -13.11
N LYS A 829 92.03 95.74 -13.37
CA LYS A 829 93.49 95.95 -13.44
C LYS A 829 93.91 97.39 -13.14
N VAL A 830 95.10 97.60 -12.56
CA VAL A 830 95.66 98.93 -12.27
C VAL A 830 96.77 99.28 -13.26
N PHE A 831 96.81 100.51 -13.77
CA PHE A 831 97.77 100.98 -14.78
C PHE A 831 98.42 102.34 -14.41
N ASP A 832 99.74 102.50 -14.60
CA ASP A 832 100.50 103.74 -14.34
C ASP A 832 101.19 104.25 -15.63
N PRO A 833 100.85 105.45 -16.13
CA PRO A 833 101.35 105.95 -17.41
C PRO A 833 102.74 106.63 -17.40
N LEU A 834 103.42 106.81 -16.24
CA LEU A 834 104.67 107.58 -16.14
C LEU A 834 105.96 106.74 -15.95
N SER A 835 105.89 105.42 -16.01
CA SER A 835 107.06 104.56 -15.90
C SER A 835 107.65 104.23 -17.29
N ASP A 836 108.62 105.02 -17.79
CA ASP A 836 109.46 104.62 -18.94
C ASP A 836 110.95 104.44 -18.53
N ASN A 837 111.29 103.18 -18.29
CA ASN A 837 112.47 102.44 -18.75
C ASN A 837 113.89 103.06 -18.65
N SER A 838 114.64 102.66 -17.62
CA SER A 838 116.08 102.29 -17.64
C SER A 838 116.40 101.67 -16.26
N SER A 839 117.09 100.56 -16.06
CA SER A 839 118.17 99.85 -16.75
C SER A 839 118.17 98.41 -16.19
N ASN A 840 118.10 97.32 -16.94
CA ASN A 840 119.09 96.76 -17.87
C ASN A 840 120.53 96.71 -17.32
N ASN A 841 120.97 95.51 -16.92
CA ASN A 841 122.30 94.97 -17.20
C ASN A 841 122.18 93.43 -17.21
N GLN A 842 122.15 92.83 -18.41
CA GLN A 842 123.31 92.31 -19.17
C GLN A 842 123.72 90.91 -18.65
N GLN A 843 123.92 89.87 -19.48
CA GLN A 843 124.31 89.85 -20.89
C GLN A 843 124.07 88.47 -21.53
N SER A 844 123.95 88.51 -22.86
CA SER A 844 123.84 87.52 -23.93
C SER A 844 124.84 86.34 -23.90
N GLU A 845 124.57 85.17 -24.48
CA GLU A 845 124.65 84.83 -25.93
C GLU A 845 123.98 83.46 -26.18
N SER A 846 123.02 83.36 -27.11
CA SER A 846 123.10 82.77 -28.48
C SER A 846 122.94 81.24 -28.57
N GLU A 847 121.95 80.80 -29.37
CA GLU A 847 121.90 79.63 -30.30
C GLU A 847 122.39 78.25 -29.77
N GLU A 848 121.81 77.06 -30.01
CA GLU A 848 120.88 76.47 -30.97
C GLU A 848 120.60 75.02 -30.48
N ASP A 849 119.48 74.43 -30.90
CA ASP A 849 119.16 73.00 -31.13
C ASP A 849 119.21 71.88 -30.04
N ASP A 850 118.02 71.24 -29.96
CA ASP A 850 117.69 69.80 -29.96
C ASP A 850 117.88 68.83 -28.77
N ALA A 851 116.78 68.05 -28.62
CA ALA A 851 116.64 66.64 -28.25
C ALA A 851 116.43 66.18 -26.78
N GLU A 852 115.19 65.72 -26.57
CA GLU A 852 114.68 64.52 -25.87
C GLU A 852 115.35 63.87 -24.64
N GLY A 853 114.44 63.44 -23.74
CA GLY A 853 114.57 62.25 -22.91
C GLY A 853 115.00 62.52 -21.45
N ALA A 854 114.53 61.85 -20.42
CA ALA A 854 113.87 60.55 -20.38
C ALA A 854 113.72 60.12 -18.89
N LEU A 855 112.60 59.43 -18.59
CA LEU A 855 112.53 58.19 -17.78
C LEU A 855 112.75 58.23 -16.24
N THR A 856 112.05 57.50 -15.33
CA THR A 856 110.92 56.53 -15.36
C THR A 856 110.76 55.72 -14.01
N LEU A 857 109.61 55.01 -13.84
CA LEU A 857 109.40 53.55 -13.46
C LEU A 857 109.54 53.10 -11.96
N ILE A 858 108.80 52.14 -11.31
CA ILE A 858 108.02 50.91 -11.65
C ILE A 858 107.03 50.44 -10.53
N VAL A 859 105.81 50.02 -10.95
CA VAL A 859 104.96 48.79 -10.73
C VAL A 859 104.85 48.04 -9.38
N GLY A 860 103.61 47.58 -9.08
CA GLY A 860 103.36 46.32 -8.35
C GLY A 860 101.92 46.11 -7.83
N ALA A 861 101.22 45.07 -8.29
CA ALA A 861 99.79 44.77 -8.13
C ALA A 861 99.39 43.90 -6.91
N GLY A 862 98.08 43.74 -6.65
CA GLY A 862 97.50 42.64 -5.85
C GLY A 862 96.05 42.87 -5.39
N GLY A 863 95.12 41.97 -5.77
CA GLY A 863 93.69 42.00 -5.43
C GLY A 863 93.22 40.98 -4.38
N PHE A 864 91.90 40.67 -4.42
CA PHE A 864 91.12 39.67 -3.63
C PHE A 864 90.77 40.05 -2.16
N VAL A 865 89.62 39.76 -1.53
CA VAL A 865 88.25 39.27 -1.88
C VAL A 865 87.43 39.09 -0.57
N LEU A 866 86.08 39.16 -0.65
CA LEU A 866 85.00 38.53 0.17
C LEU A 866 84.72 38.88 1.66
N VAL A 867 83.44 39.16 1.97
CA VAL A 867 82.43 38.26 2.63
C VAL A 867 81.55 38.86 3.76
N LEU A 868 80.21 38.72 3.58
CA LEU A 868 79.08 38.46 4.53
C LEU A 868 78.71 39.54 5.57
N LEU A 869 77.46 39.68 6.06
CA LEU A 869 76.09 39.22 5.75
C LEU A 869 75.16 39.97 6.74
N ALA A 870 73.90 40.11 6.33
CA ALA A 870 72.67 39.96 7.11
C ALA A 870 72.33 40.89 8.28
N GLY A 871 71.06 41.30 8.30
CA GLY A 871 70.22 41.01 9.46
C GLY A 871 69.16 42.04 9.81
N ALA A 872 67.95 41.82 9.26
CA ALA A 872 66.61 41.97 9.87
C ALA A 872 66.24 43.31 10.55
N ALA A 873 65.25 44.04 10.04
CA ALA A 873 63.81 43.73 10.05
C ALA A 873 63.17 43.79 11.45
N PHE A 874 62.70 45.02 11.73
CA PHE A 874 61.35 45.42 12.13
C PHE A 874 60.56 44.72 13.26
N VAL A 875 60.00 45.63 14.05
CA VAL A 875 59.23 45.50 15.30
C VAL A 875 57.73 45.65 14.99
N PHE A 876 56.92 44.80 15.65
CA PHE A 876 55.55 44.96 16.18
C PHE A 876 54.58 46.02 15.61
N PHE A 877 53.33 45.61 15.37
CA PHE A 877 52.10 45.90 16.17
C PHE A 877 50.92 45.04 15.58
N ARG A 878 50.27 44.14 16.36
CA ARG A 878 48.98 44.27 17.13
C ARG A 878 47.77 44.57 16.21
N SER A 879 46.57 43.98 16.26
CA SER A 879 45.70 43.28 17.25
C SER A 879 44.52 42.64 16.46
N ARG A 880 44.07 41.40 16.69
CA ARG A 880 43.13 40.89 17.72
C ARG A 880 41.64 41.30 17.56
N GLY A 881 40.78 40.29 17.32
CA GLY A 881 39.33 40.14 17.57
C GLY A 881 38.93 38.74 17.05
N GLU A 882 38.61 37.73 17.88
CA GLU A 882 37.29 37.41 18.51
C GLU A 882 36.21 37.17 17.42
N ASP A 883 35.49 36.04 17.28
CA ASP A 883 35.08 34.97 18.20
C ASP A 883 34.73 33.64 17.46
N ASP A 884 34.87 32.53 18.21
CA ASP A 884 34.07 31.28 18.29
C ASP A 884 33.24 30.72 17.11
N VAL A 885 33.40 29.43 16.80
CA VAL A 885 32.55 28.31 17.28
C VAL A 885 33.01 26.98 16.64
N GLU A 886 32.99 25.93 17.48
CA GLU A 886 33.21 24.50 17.23
C GLU A 886 32.44 23.92 16.02
N SER A 887 33.02 22.95 15.31
CA SER A 887 32.88 21.53 15.67
C SER A 887 33.36 20.58 14.56
N SER A 888 33.79 19.44 15.06
CA SER A 888 34.26 18.21 14.44
C SER A 888 33.39 17.55 13.37
N LEU A 889 34.10 16.84 12.47
CA LEU A 889 33.81 15.49 11.94
C LEU A 889 32.56 15.29 11.06
N ALA A 890 32.77 15.09 9.76
CA ALA A 890 32.69 13.75 9.13
C ALA A 890 32.67 13.86 7.58
N SER A 891 33.78 13.48 6.95
CA SER A 891 33.89 12.69 5.69
C SER A 891 35.32 12.76 5.21
#